data_AF-B3M2B0-F1
#
_entry.id   AF-B3M2B0-F1
#
_cell.length_a   1.000
_cell.length_b   1.000
_cell.length_c   1.000
_cell.angle_alpha   90.00
_cell.angle_beta   90.00
_cell.angle_gamma   90.00
#
_symmetry.space_group_name_H-M   'P 1'
#
loop_
_entity.id
_entity.type
_entity.pdbx_description
1 polymer ?
#
loop_
_entity_poly.entity_id
_entity_poly.type
_entity_poly.pdbx_seq_one_letter_code
_entity_poly.pdbx_strand_id
1 'polypeptide(L)'
;MHRIPLHLMDDPHPGAPECATMSMVLTPRNLIECELFVKVLKMETDAVFMHFAEIAPRCFAVAKEHMKNKDPTVLKLVFQLMNEIICRAPSGTHTFVDAILARSIHYMKSNRYLVAAHDLRFYDSLDPKLKNPEGIIISRILSCVSLFLAGDYHGAKANLANVKKLIENSPPQTADVASYISLLVQYEEKIRSAFSEEIKINHKIRPILPFKGCKLIRKIPFASGACVYLSKNAGVFATSDIDKGEIVLAENPTYYQFGAPFNNCDLCGVPQELIYTCAGCRYKTYCSESCMKDDEEIHQFECSGFKVGIIPMMESTTLFRLFLKSAEYILPALEDFVLDGGVIKSAKDAWNFILEHAKEEEKEYNLYGDLLSNTPDYKRLTKENYLTIITKSFRLAVYIYNDTKLIDKYFNMLALKKQDMITVIGSILLRLAAHVVFNSHHEKLAPFRDPINEDERSVPVDDLKTKTMRMEENAFSYYGIDAVADFVNCYNSVQKSFRDSGNSSDPCMPHETPIGQFTNKLLSLCLNRIEVTCAEDIINANSYNSQQLSEKMKNMNTSKRCHLLENYTKHFQQFVIQYFTRGKLSNRHRQVKSSFCTTLKSFRHYCGAENVKVICMSSGNFIGVTTKKIKSGSELVVCSDYIRNSAHSTSCVEQGLGYNFPLYVHHENHTFGITCSIEERCIETINLSSDVIRQNKAFMFNIRRKISDWKMSPQDVTVQHDLSVLYGAYNSFLTLHFPDGHPMRLLGVLKFSMFLATNGFLEHSSYIIMHIIEVMESDDTYFEDIELYRQTFCIIQSIMEQYIDIMIDCPDIDPGYPVMLLGSCWCFLRRLMHQVEKLKDEEGSGLYAEYCTYHHKWKLILNSYIQMPSDLKEFMVKLKT
;
A
#
# COMPACT_ATOMS: atom_id res chain seq x y z
N MET A 1 -14.76 -11.95 -14.99
CA MET A 1 -15.11 -11.40 -16.32
C MET A 1 -14.01 -11.61 -17.36
N HIS A 2 -12.94 -10.80 -17.39
CA HIS A 2 -12.00 -10.77 -18.52
C HIS A 2 -11.21 -12.08 -18.78
N ARG A 3 -10.95 -12.88 -17.73
CA ARG A 3 -10.28 -14.19 -17.83
C ARG A 3 -11.11 -15.25 -18.58
N ILE A 4 -12.40 -15.00 -18.86
CA ILE A 4 -13.23 -15.86 -19.72
C ILE A 4 -13.00 -15.43 -21.19
N PRO A 5 -12.40 -16.27 -22.05
CA PRO A 5 -12.04 -15.86 -23.41
C PRO A 5 -13.27 -15.68 -24.30
N LEU A 6 -13.25 -14.66 -25.17
CA LEU A 6 -14.25 -14.48 -26.23
C LEU A 6 -14.24 -15.66 -27.21
N HIS A 7 -15.33 -15.88 -27.93
CA HIS A 7 -15.34 -16.78 -29.06
C HIS A 7 -14.77 -16.06 -30.29
N LEU A 8 -13.63 -16.56 -30.78
CA LEU A 8 -12.89 -16.05 -31.93
C LEU A 8 -12.80 -17.15 -32.98
N MET A 9 -12.89 -16.78 -34.26
CA MET A 9 -12.58 -17.68 -35.38
C MET A 9 -11.07 -17.72 -35.59
N ASP A 10 -10.49 -16.54 -35.77
CA ASP A 10 -9.06 -16.29 -35.94
C ASP A 10 -8.54 -15.34 -34.85
N ASP A 11 -7.23 -15.37 -34.60
CA ASP A 11 -6.59 -14.43 -33.67
C ASP A 11 -6.52 -13.00 -34.28
N PRO A 12 -6.92 -11.94 -33.54
CA PRO A 12 -6.83 -10.57 -34.02
C PRO A 12 -5.37 -10.18 -34.31
N HIS A 13 -5.13 -9.56 -35.47
CA HIS A 13 -3.80 -9.09 -35.86
C HIS A 13 -3.44 -7.75 -35.15
N PRO A 14 -2.29 -7.62 -34.47
CA PRO A 14 -1.90 -6.39 -33.77
C PRO A 14 -1.73 -5.14 -34.65
N GLY A 15 -1.60 -5.29 -35.97
CA GLY A 15 -1.55 -4.17 -36.91
C GLY A 15 -2.90 -3.75 -37.49
N ALA A 16 -4.02 -4.33 -37.05
CA ALA A 16 -5.35 -3.95 -37.52
C ALA A 16 -5.89 -2.70 -36.79
N PRO A 17 -6.66 -1.81 -37.45
CA PRO A 17 -7.30 -0.67 -36.80
C PRO A 17 -8.27 -1.11 -35.69
N GLU A 18 -8.37 -0.34 -34.60
CA GLU A 18 -9.16 -0.71 -33.41
C GLU A 18 -10.64 -0.96 -33.74
N CYS A 19 -11.23 -0.13 -34.60
CA CYS A 19 -12.60 -0.31 -35.09
C CYS A 19 -12.78 -1.61 -35.91
N ALA A 20 -11.77 -2.04 -36.68
CA ALA A 20 -11.83 -3.32 -37.39
C ALA A 20 -11.71 -4.50 -36.42
N THR A 21 -10.81 -4.42 -35.45
CA THR A 21 -10.65 -5.42 -34.38
C THR A 21 -11.91 -5.54 -33.53
N MET A 22 -12.58 -4.44 -33.20
CA MET A 22 -13.84 -4.44 -32.45
C MET A 22 -15.00 -5.03 -33.26
N SER A 23 -15.16 -4.64 -34.54
CA SER A 23 -16.15 -5.26 -35.43
C SER A 23 -15.91 -6.77 -35.62
N MET A 24 -14.65 -7.23 -35.62
CA MET A 24 -14.31 -8.65 -35.73
C MET A 24 -14.76 -9.47 -34.51
N VAL A 25 -14.67 -8.90 -33.29
CA VAL A 25 -15.10 -9.60 -32.06
C VAL A 25 -16.59 -9.43 -31.74
N LEU A 26 -17.27 -8.45 -32.35
CA LEU A 26 -18.72 -8.20 -32.24
C LEU A 26 -19.55 -9.25 -33.02
N THR A 27 -19.39 -10.52 -32.67
CA THR A 27 -20.26 -11.60 -33.14
C THR A 27 -21.58 -11.62 -32.34
N PRO A 28 -22.70 -12.06 -32.92
CA PRO A 28 -23.96 -12.22 -32.18
C PRO A 28 -23.79 -13.10 -30.93
N ARG A 29 -22.95 -14.14 -31.00
CA ARG A 29 -22.63 -15.02 -29.87
C ARG A 29 -21.91 -14.28 -28.75
N ASN A 30 -20.87 -13.50 -29.05
CA ASN A 30 -20.12 -12.74 -28.04
C ASN A 30 -20.98 -11.64 -27.40
N LEU A 31 -21.85 -10.98 -28.19
CA LEU A 31 -22.77 -9.96 -27.69
C LEU A 31 -23.80 -10.58 -26.73
N ILE A 32 -24.52 -11.62 -27.15
CA ILE A 32 -25.53 -12.30 -26.32
C ILE A 32 -24.90 -12.90 -25.06
N GLU A 33 -23.75 -13.56 -25.18
CA GLU A 33 -23.03 -14.11 -24.03
C GLU A 33 -22.61 -13.01 -23.03
N CYS A 34 -22.13 -11.86 -23.52
CA CYS A 34 -21.76 -10.75 -22.64
C CYS A 34 -22.98 -10.11 -21.96
N GLU A 35 -24.12 -9.97 -22.65
CA GLU A 35 -25.36 -9.45 -22.05
C GLU A 35 -25.96 -10.41 -21.01
N LEU A 36 -25.88 -11.72 -21.24
CA LEU A 36 -26.23 -12.72 -20.24
C LEU A 36 -25.29 -12.66 -19.03
N PHE A 37 -23.98 -12.45 -19.24
CA PHE A 37 -23.03 -12.30 -18.14
C PHE A 37 -23.34 -11.09 -17.27
N VAL A 38 -23.70 -9.92 -17.82
CA VAL A 38 -24.08 -8.76 -17.00
C VAL A 38 -25.36 -9.02 -16.20
N LYS A 39 -26.34 -9.73 -16.78
CA LYS A 39 -27.57 -10.13 -16.08
C LYS A 39 -27.30 -11.09 -14.93
N VAL A 40 -26.45 -12.11 -15.14
CA VAL A 40 -25.97 -13.03 -14.08
C VAL A 40 -25.24 -12.25 -12.98
N LEU A 41 -24.31 -11.36 -13.35
CA LEU A 41 -23.54 -10.56 -12.40
C LEU A 41 -24.43 -9.68 -11.53
N LYS A 42 -25.48 -9.08 -12.10
CA LYS A 42 -26.52 -8.35 -11.35
C LYS A 42 -27.29 -9.26 -10.41
N MET A 43 -27.90 -10.33 -10.93
CA MET A 43 -28.77 -11.24 -10.18
C MET A 43 -28.07 -11.84 -8.95
N GLU A 44 -26.86 -12.39 -9.12
CA GLU A 44 -26.10 -12.98 -8.02
C GLU A 44 -25.58 -11.92 -7.03
N THR A 45 -25.21 -10.73 -7.50
CA THR A 45 -24.82 -9.62 -6.62
C THR A 45 -26.00 -9.18 -5.75
N ASP A 46 -27.17 -8.96 -6.35
CA ASP A 46 -28.34 -8.49 -5.63
C ASP A 46 -28.83 -9.57 -4.64
N ALA A 47 -28.80 -10.85 -5.01
CA ALA A 47 -29.09 -11.97 -4.10
C ALA A 47 -28.12 -12.02 -2.90
N VAL A 48 -26.81 -11.87 -3.12
CA VAL A 48 -25.81 -11.83 -2.04
C VAL A 48 -25.98 -10.59 -1.14
N PHE A 49 -26.30 -9.42 -1.71
CA PHE A 49 -26.55 -8.20 -0.94
C PHE A 49 -27.85 -8.30 -0.11
N MET A 50 -28.91 -8.92 -0.65
CA MET A 50 -30.13 -9.21 0.11
C MET A 50 -29.84 -10.16 1.27
N HIS A 51 -29.12 -11.26 1.03
CA HIS A 51 -28.74 -12.19 2.08
C HIS A 51 -27.89 -11.53 3.19
N PHE A 52 -26.93 -10.66 2.83
CA PHE A 52 -26.20 -9.86 3.82
C PHE A 52 -27.12 -8.94 4.64
N ALA A 53 -28.13 -8.33 4.03
CA ALA A 53 -29.11 -7.50 4.74
C ALA A 53 -29.99 -8.31 5.71
N GLU A 54 -30.37 -9.55 5.35
CA GLU A 54 -31.15 -10.46 6.19
C GLU A 54 -30.36 -10.97 7.41
N ILE A 55 -29.09 -11.32 7.25
CA ILE A 55 -28.28 -11.89 8.35
C ILE A 55 -27.65 -10.82 9.26
N ALA A 56 -27.43 -9.60 8.77
CA ALA A 56 -26.73 -8.56 9.52
C ALA A 56 -27.36 -8.25 10.90
N PRO A 57 -28.70 -8.14 11.08
CA PRO A 57 -29.30 -7.90 12.39
C PRO A 57 -28.97 -9.00 13.42
N ARG A 58 -28.99 -10.27 12.99
CA ARG A 58 -28.61 -11.42 13.84
C ARG A 58 -27.12 -11.41 14.17
N CYS A 59 -26.28 -11.09 13.19
CA CYS A 59 -24.82 -10.95 13.40
C CYS A 59 -24.51 -9.81 14.39
N PHE A 60 -25.23 -8.70 14.29
CA PHE A 60 -25.07 -7.57 15.21
C PHE A 60 -25.56 -7.89 16.64
N ALA A 61 -26.64 -8.67 16.78
CA ALA A 61 -27.10 -9.14 18.10
C ALA A 61 -26.02 -9.97 18.81
N VAL A 62 -25.43 -10.96 18.11
CA VAL A 62 -24.32 -11.78 18.63
C VAL A 62 -23.07 -10.94 18.94
N ALA A 63 -22.74 -9.97 18.07
CA ALA A 63 -21.65 -9.04 18.33
C ALA A 63 -21.89 -8.23 19.63
N LYS A 64 -23.09 -7.67 19.79
CA LYS A 64 -23.50 -6.83 20.93
C LYS A 64 -23.54 -7.61 22.25
N GLU A 65 -23.95 -8.88 22.23
CA GLU A 65 -23.94 -9.77 23.40
C GLU A 65 -22.51 -9.96 23.93
N HIS A 66 -21.55 -10.22 23.04
CA HIS A 66 -20.16 -10.49 23.41
C HIS A 66 -19.27 -9.23 23.61
N MET A 67 -19.78 -8.01 23.36
CA MET A 67 -19.04 -6.74 23.60
C MET A 67 -18.65 -6.45 25.06
N LYS A 68 -19.21 -7.18 26.02
CA LYS A 68 -18.85 -7.09 27.45
C LYS A 68 -17.96 -8.25 27.92
N ASN A 69 -17.54 -9.15 27.01
CA ASN A 69 -16.58 -10.21 27.31
C ASN A 69 -15.17 -9.63 27.54
N LYS A 70 -14.34 -10.32 28.32
CA LYS A 70 -12.93 -9.99 28.58
C LYS A 70 -11.94 -10.80 27.73
N ASP A 71 -12.38 -11.86 27.06
CA ASP A 71 -11.52 -12.66 26.17
C ASP A 71 -11.13 -11.86 24.91
N PRO A 72 -9.83 -11.53 24.69
CA PRO A 72 -9.37 -10.80 23.51
C PRO A 72 -9.68 -11.52 22.19
N THR A 73 -9.74 -12.86 22.20
CA THR A 73 -10.08 -13.69 21.03
C THR A 73 -11.51 -13.47 20.59
N VAL A 74 -12.45 -13.45 21.55
CA VAL A 74 -13.86 -13.18 21.28
C VAL A 74 -14.05 -11.71 20.88
N LEU A 75 -13.39 -10.77 21.55
CA LEU A 75 -13.45 -9.35 21.17
C LEU A 75 -12.93 -9.11 19.74
N LYS A 76 -11.86 -9.80 19.33
CA LYS A 76 -11.35 -9.76 17.95
C LYS A 76 -12.34 -10.29 16.92
N LEU A 77 -13.06 -11.39 17.23
CA LEU A 77 -14.11 -11.94 16.38
C LEU A 77 -15.33 -11.00 16.30
N VAL A 78 -15.74 -10.41 17.42
CA VAL A 78 -16.80 -9.37 17.49
C VAL A 78 -16.44 -8.16 16.63
N PHE A 79 -15.19 -7.70 16.68
CA PHE A 79 -14.69 -6.60 15.88
C PHE A 79 -14.61 -6.93 14.38
N GLN A 80 -14.16 -8.14 14.01
CA GLN A 80 -14.23 -8.62 12.63
C GLN A 80 -15.69 -8.65 12.12
N LEU A 81 -16.63 -9.15 12.92
CA LEU A 81 -18.05 -9.22 12.56
C LEU A 81 -18.67 -7.82 12.38
N MET A 82 -18.32 -6.85 13.23
CA MET A 82 -18.70 -5.44 13.02
C MET A 82 -18.15 -4.87 11.71
N ASN A 83 -16.88 -5.14 11.38
CA ASN A 83 -16.29 -4.66 10.14
C ASN A 83 -16.94 -5.31 8.91
N GLU A 84 -17.28 -6.60 8.97
CA GLU A 84 -18.05 -7.27 7.91
C GLU A 84 -19.46 -6.66 7.78
N ILE A 85 -20.16 -6.36 8.88
CA ILE A 85 -21.47 -5.66 8.86
C ILE A 85 -21.33 -4.28 8.23
N ILE A 86 -20.40 -3.44 8.68
CA ILE A 86 -20.25 -2.06 8.20
C ILE A 86 -19.87 -2.03 6.71
N CYS A 87 -19.03 -2.96 6.26
CA CYS A 87 -18.64 -3.01 4.85
C CYS A 87 -19.65 -3.71 3.92
N ARG A 88 -20.66 -4.44 4.44
CA ARG A 88 -21.63 -5.21 3.62
C ARG A 88 -23.09 -4.79 3.76
N ALA A 89 -23.55 -4.47 4.97
CA ALA A 89 -24.95 -4.17 5.23
C ALA A 89 -25.38 -2.87 4.50
N PRO A 90 -26.64 -2.78 4.01
CA PRO A 90 -27.13 -1.54 3.42
C PRO A 90 -27.14 -0.42 4.46
N SER A 91 -26.56 0.75 4.12
CA SER A 91 -26.44 1.87 5.06
C SER A 91 -27.76 2.57 5.37
N GLY A 92 -28.82 2.25 4.63
CA GLY A 92 -30.20 2.61 4.95
C GLY A 92 -30.84 1.75 6.05
N THR A 93 -30.04 1.10 6.92
CA THR A 93 -30.54 0.22 7.99
C THR A 93 -30.02 0.66 9.36
N HIS A 94 -30.85 0.48 10.39
CA HIS A 94 -30.46 0.68 11.79
C HIS A 94 -29.22 -0.16 12.15
N THR A 95 -29.13 -1.41 11.68
CA THR A 95 -28.01 -2.31 11.96
C THR A 95 -26.66 -1.76 11.49
N PHE A 96 -26.59 -1.10 10.33
CA PHE A 96 -25.35 -0.46 9.88
C PHE A 96 -24.98 0.74 10.76
N VAL A 97 -25.97 1.56 11.13
CA VAL A 97 -25.82 2.76 11.97
C VAL A 97 -25.38 2.38 13.39
N ASP A 98 -26.05 1.41 14.01
CA ASP A 98 -25.75 0.90 15.34
C ASP A 98 -24.38 0.19 15.39
N ALA A 99 -23.98 -0.51 14.32
CA ALA A 99 -22.66 -1.14 14.24
C ALA A 99 -21.51 -0.13 14.26
N ILE A 100 -21.65 1.03 13.61
CA ILE A 100 -20.64 2.10 13.63
C ILE A 100 -20.51 2.68 15.05
N LEU A 101 -21.64 3.00 15.69
CA LEU A 101 -21.62 3.50 17.07
C LEU A 101 -21.01 2.47 18.02
N ALA A 102 -21.36 1.20 17.90
CA ALA A 102 -20.84 0.14 18.74
C ALA A 102 -19.33 -0.12 18.50
N ARG A 103 -18.85 0.04 17.26
CA ARG A 103 -17.41 0.00 16.94
C ARG A 103 -16.66 1.19 17.53
N SER A 104 -17.24 2.40 17.49
CA SER A 104 -16.64 3.58 18.15
C SER A 104 -16.55 3.44 19.67
N ILE A 105 -17.55 2.83 20.33
CA ILE A 105 -17.54 2.51 21.75
C ILE A 105 -16.42 1.51 22.08
N HIS A 106 -16.15 0.55 21.20
CA HIS A 106 -15.01 -0.37 21.35
C HIS A 106 -13.67 0.37 21.20
N TYR A 107 -13.48 1.19 20.16
CA TYR A 107 -12.27 2.00 20.01
C TYR A 107 -12.01 2.95 21.20
N MET A 108 -13.05 3.54 21.79
CA MET A 108 -12.92 4.37 23.01
C MET A 108 -12.41 3.57 24.22
N LYS A 109 -12.81 2.30 24.37
CA LYS A 109 -12.32 1.41 25.43
C LYS A 109 -10.89 0.91 25.17
N SER A 110 -10.51 0.76 23.90
CA SER A 110 -9.18 0.33 23.46
C SER A 110 -8.21 1.50 23.26
N ASN A 111 -8.45 2.65 23.89
CA ASN A 111 -7.65 3.88 23.84
C ASN A 111 -7.37 4.48 22.44
N ARG A 112 -8.14 4.09 21.42
CA ARG A 112 -7.96 4.50 20.02
C ARG A 112 -8.84 5.71 19.67
N TYR A 113 -8.63 6.79 20.41
CA TYR A 113 -9.54 7.96 20.44
C TYR A 113 -9.70 8.66 19.09
N LEU A 114 -8.63 8.79 18.30
CA LEU A 114 -8.71 9.40 16.96
C LEU A 114 -9.62 8.58 16.03
N VAL A 115 -9.45 7.26 16.01
CA VAL A 115 -10.25 6.34 15.18
C VAL A 115 -11.71 6.30 15.64
N ALA A 116 -11.95 6.35 16.95
CA ALA A 116 -13.29 6.54 17.50
C ALA A 116 -13.92 7.86 17.03
N ALA A 117 -13.17 8.97 17.07
CA ALA A 117 -13.64 10.28 16.61
C ALA A 117 -13.99 10.29 15.11
N HIS A 118 -13.25 9.54 14.27
CA HIS A 118 -13.61 9.35 12.86
C HIS A 118 -14.94 8.60 12.70
N ASP A 119 -15.12 7.45 13.38
CA ASP A 119 -16.38 6.70 13.33
C ASP A 119 -17.58 7.50 13.86
N LEU A 120 -17.38 8.32 14.89
CA LEU A 120 -18.42 9.18 15.46
C LEU A 120 -18.78 10.34 14.52
N ARG A 121 -17.79 10.99 13.88
CA ARG A 121 -18.02 11.98 12.82
C ARG A 121 -18.80 11.36 11.65
N PHE A 122 -18.46 10.13 11.24
CA PHE A 122 -19.18 9.42 10.19
C PHE A 122 -20.60 9.01 10.63
N TYR A 123 -20.78 8.48 11.84
CA TYR A 123 -22.10 8.21 12.42
C TYR A 123 -22.98 9.45 12.38
N ASP A 124 -22.47 10.59 12.83
CA ASP A 124 -23.20 11.86 12.86
C ASP A 124 -23.66 12.35 11.47
N SER A 125 -22.94 12.00 10.39
CA SER A 125 -23.31 12.34 9.00
C SER A 125 -24.47 11.49 8.40
N LEU A 126 -24.79 10.33 8.97
CA LEU A 126 -25.83 9.43 8.48
C LEU A 126 -27.27 9.96 8.72
N ASP A 127 -28.27 9.40 8.03
CA ASP A 127 -29.69 9.81 8.17
C ASP A 127 -30.15 9.78 9.65
N PRO A 128 -30.57 10.92 10.23
CA PRO A 128 -31.09 10.98 11.59
C PRO A 128 -32.25 10.02 11.88
N LYS A 129 -33.07 9.65 10.88
CA LYS A 129 -34.20 8.72 11.05
C LYS A 129 -33.76 7.29 11.40
N LEU A 130 -32.52 6.93 11.09
CA LEU A 130 -31.97 5.61 11.38
C LEU A 130 -31.32 5.53 12.76
N LYS A 131 -31.17 6.66 13.47
CA LYS A 131 -30.49 6.75 14.77
C LYS A 131 -31.52 6.68 15.90
N ASN A 132 -31.26 5.84 16.89
CA ASN A 132 -32.02 5.89 18.14
C ASN A 132 -31.60 7.13 18.97
N PRO A 133 -32.51 7.78 19.72
CA PRO A 133 -32.20 9.04 20.41
C PRO A 133 -31.03 8.94 21.41
N GLU A 134 -30.92 7.81 22.10
CA GLU A 134 -29.83 7.53 23.04
C GLU A 134 -28.47 7.50 22.35
N GLY A 135 -28.39 6.85 21.19
CA GLY A 135 -27.20 6.80 20.34
C GLY A 135 -26.76 8.18 19.82
N ILE A 136 -27.69 9.11 19.62
CA ILE A 136 -27.35 10.52 19.31
C ILE A 136 -26.68 11.18 20.53
N ILE A 137 -27.23 11.01 21.73
CA ILE A 137 -26.64 11.57 22.96
C ILE A 137 -25.25 10.95 23.21
N ILE A 138 -25.13 9.63 23.12
CA ILE A 138 -23.88 8.89 23.30
C ILE A 138 -22.85 9.29 22.23
N SER A 139 -23.23 9.40 20.95
CA SER A 139 -22.34 9.83 19.87
C SER A 139 -21.74 11.20 20.15
N ARG A 140 -22.57 12.17 20.55
CA ARG A 140 -22.13 13.55 20.82
C ARG A 140 -21.23 13.63 22.06
N ILE A 141 -21.56 12.90 23.14
CA ILE A 141 -20.70 12.81 24.32
C ILE A 141 -19.34 12.20 23.96
N LEU A 142 -19.32 11.05 23.29
CA LEU A 142 -18.08 10.37 22.93
C LEU A 142 -17.27 11.18 21.91
N SER A 143 -17.91 11.94 21.01
CA SER A 143 -17.23 12.88 20.10
C SER A 143 -16.48 13.95 20.88
N CYS A 144 -17.09 14.52 21.92
CA CYS A 144 -16.44 15.52 22.75
C CYS A 144 -15.22 14.96 23.52
N VAL A 145 -15.35 13.77 24.11
CA VAL A 145 -14.30 13.12 24.90
C VAL A 145 -13.18 12.55 24.02
N SER A 146 -13.52 11.93 22.88
CA SER A 146 -12.56 11.36 21.92
C SER A 146 -11.66 12.44 21.31
N LEU A 147 -12.21 13.59 20.93
CA LEU A 147 -11.43 14.71 20.41
C LEU A 147 -10.48 15.28 21.46
N PHE A 148 -10.93 15.40 22.71
CA PHE A 148 -10.06 15.83 23.82
C PHE A 148 -8.90 14.86 24.05
N LEU A 149 -9.19 13.55 24.10
CA LEU A 149 -8.18 12.51 24.31
C LEU A 149 -7.26 12.30 23.09
N ALA A 150 -7.69 12.72 21.89
CA ALA A 150 -6.87 12.76 20.67
C ALA A 150 -6.13 14.10 20.45
N GLY A 151 -6.23 15.06 21.37
CA GLY A 151 -5.54 16.36 21.30
C GLY A 151 -6.25 17.46 20.48
N ASP A 152 -7.40 17.18 19.86
CA ASP A 152 -8.25 18.20 19.21
C ASP A 152 -9.06 18.98 20.27
N TYR A 153 -8.35 19.75 21.10
CA TYR A 153 -8.94 20.53 22.19
C TYR A 153 -9.93 21.58 21.69
N HIS A 154 -9.72 22.13 20.48
CA HIS A 154 -10.65 23.06 19.85
C HIS A 154 -11.96 22.36 19.45
N GLY A 155 -11.88 21.23 18.76
CA GLY A 155 -13.03 20.39 18.40
C GLY A 155 -13.78 19.87 19.64
N ALA A 156 -13.07 19.53 20.71
CA ALA A 156 -13.67 19.16 22.00
C ALA A 156 -14.47 20.33 22.61
N LYS A 157 -13.86 21.51 22.77
CA LYS A 157 -14.53 22.71 23.31
C LYS A 157 -15.75 23.12 22.48
N ALA A 158 -15.65 23.09 21.15
CA ALA A 158 -16.75 23.40 20.24
C ALA A 158 -17.92 22.41 20.38
N ASN A 159 -17.65 21.12 20.61
CA ASN A 159 -18.69 20.12 20.83
C ASN A 159 -19.30 20.19 22.24
N LEU A 160 -18.53 20.52 23.29
CA LEU A 160 -19.00 20.54 24.69
C LEU A 160 -20.26 21.39 24.89
N ALA A 161 -20.32 22.57 24.26
CA ALA A 161 -21.51 23.44 24.33
C ALA A 161 -22.74 22.84 23.65
N ASN A 162 -22.56 22.18 22.50
CA ASN A 162 -23.63 21.49 21.77
C ASN A 162 -24.13 20.26 22.53
N VAL A 163 -23.22 19.49 23.14
CA VAL A 163 -23.55 18.31 23.97
C VAL A 163 -24.41 18.71 25.16
N LYS A 164 -24.05 19.77 25.89
CA LYS A 164 -24.83 20.26 27.05
C LYS A 164 -26.24 20.63 26.65
N LYS A 165 -26.38 21.47 25.62
CA LYS A 165 -27.69 21.87 25.07
C LYS A 165 -28.52 20.66 24.61
N LEU A 166 -27.89 19.63 24.04
CA LEU A 166 -28.58 18.41 23.63
C LEU A 166 -29.11 17.62 24.86
N ILE A 167 -28.31 17.45 25.91
CA ILE A 167 -28.71 16.76 27.15
C ILE A 167 -29.83 17.54 27.88
N GLU A 168 -29.73 18.86 27.96
CA GLU A 168 -30.73 19.75 28.56
C GLU A 168 -32.11 19.63 27.87
N ASN A 169 -32.12 19.47 26.54
CA ASN A 169 -33.34 19.29 25.74
C ASN A 169 -33.79 17.81 25.62
N SER A 170 -33.03 16.85 26.16
CA SER A 170 -33.32 15.42 26.08
C SER A 170 -32.68 14.68 27.27
N PRO A 171 -33.27 14.80 28.47
CA PRO A 171 -32.75 14.17 29.69
C PRO A 171 -32.71 12.62 29.59
N PRO A 172 -31.78 11.96 30.30
CA PRO A 172 -31.50 10.55 30.14
C PRO A 172 -32.69 9.65 30.51
N GLN A 173 -32.97 8.65 29.66
CA GLN A 173 -34.08 7.71 29.85
C GLN A 173 -33.62 6.32 30.33
N THR A 174 -32.31 6.00 30.25
CA THR A 174 -31.74 4.72 30.69
C THR A 174 -30.42 4.87 31.46
N ALA A 175 -30.06 3.83 32.21
CA ALA A 175 -28.82 3.75 32.97
C ALA A 175 -27.55 3.75 32.08
N ASP A 176 -27.62 3.20 30.86
CA ASP A 176 -26.50 3.21 29.92
C ASP A 176 -26.16 4.66 29.52
N VAL A 177 -27.14 5.49 29.16
CA VAL A 177 -26.93 6.93 28.86
C VAL A 177 -26.36 7.70 30.07
N ALA A 178 -26.87 7.42 31.28
CA ALA A 178 -26.38 8.06 32.50
C ALA A 178 -24.87 7.80 32.75
N SER A 179 -24.35 6.62 32.37
CA SER A 179 -22.92 6.32 32.50
C SER A 179 -22.04 7.22 31.62
N TYR A 180 -22.48 7.54 30.39
CA TYR A 180 -21.77 8.45 29.50
C TYR A 180 -21.89 9.92 29.94
N ILE A 181 -23.00 10.33 30.55
CA ILE A 181 -23.13 11.68 31.13
C ILE A 181 -22.10 11.86 32.27
N SER A 182 -21.92 10.87 33.14
CA SER A 182 -20.87 10.90 34.16
C SER A 182 -19.47 10.98 33.57
N LEU A 183 -19.20 10.30 32.45
CA LEU A 183 -17.94 10.42 31.71
C LEU A 183 -17.73 11.84 31.17
N LEU A 184 -18.76 12.49 30.63
CA LEU A 184 -18.66 13.89 30.18
C LEU A 184 -18.28 14.82 31.35
N VAL A 185 -18.95 14.68 32.49
CA VAL A 185 -18.68 15.48 33.70
C VAL A 185 -17.24 15.30 34.20
N GLN A 186 -16.69 14.08 34.13
CA GLN A 186 -15.29 13.79 34.50
C GLN A 186 -14.26 14.55 33.64
N TYR A 187 -14.59 14.85 32.38
CA TYR A 187 -13.71 15.53 31.43
C TYR A 187 -14.05 17.02 31.22
N GLU A 188 -15.21 17.49 31.68
CA GLU A 188 -15.72 18.84 31.43
C GLU A 188 -14.72 19.96 31.80
N GLU A 189 -14.18 19.95 33.02
CA GLU A 189 -13.19 20.95 33.46
C GLU A 189 -11.85 20.82 32.73
N LYS A 190 -11.46 19.60 32.36
CA LYS A 190 -10.23 19.35 31.57
C LYS A 190 -10.36 19.94 30.16
N ILE A 191 -11.53 19.78 29.54
CA ILE A 191 -11.85 20.34 28.22
C ILE A 191 -11.92 21.88 28.29
N ARG A 192 -12.51 22.45 29.34
CA ARG A 192 -12.52 23.91 29.57
C ARG A 192 -11.10 24.49 29.70
N SER A 193 -10.29 23.90 30.58
CA SER A 193 -8.98 24.41 30.98
C SER A 193 -7.84 24.12 30.00
N ALA A 194 -8.03 23.20 29.04
CA ALA A 194 -7.02 22.87 28.02
C ALA A 194 -6.48 24.12 27.32
N PHE A 195 -5.16 24.28 27.27
CA PHE A 195 -4.55 25.37 26.49
C PHE A 195 -4.74 25.12 24.99
N SER A 196 -4.66 26.17 24.17
CA SER A 196 -5.07 26.09 22.76
C SER A 196 -4.22 27.01 21.88
N GLU A 197 -2.92 26.70 21.79
CA GLU A 197 -2.06 27.33 20.80
C GLU A 197 -2.39 26.80 19.40
N GLU A 198 -2.75 27.70 18.49
CA GLU A 198 -3.02 27.35 17.10
C GLU A 198 -1.71 27.07 16.34
N ILE A 199 -1.17 25.86 16.46
CA ILE A 199 -0.27 25.33 15.43
C ILE A 199 -1.11 24.99 14.18
N LYS A 200 -1.58 26.03 13.49
CA LYS A 200 -2.15 25.92 12.14
C LYS A 200 -1.04 25.57 11.16
N ILE A 201 -0.70 24.27 11.12
CA ILE A 201 0.22 23.69 10.13
C ILE A 201 -0.46 23.78 8.76
N ASN A 202 -0.39 24.96 8.16
CA ASN A 202 -1.03 25.29 6.89
C ASN A 202 -0.15 24.77 5.74
N HIS A 203 -0.01 23.44 5.65
CA HIS A 203 0.71 22.72 4.59
C HIS A 203 -0.03 22.83 3.24
N LYS A 204 -0.15 24.06 2.71
CA LYS A 204 -0.24 24.28 1.27
C LYS A 204 1.14 23.99 0.66
N ILE A 205 1.44 22.70 0.53
CA ILE A 205 2.60 22.18 -0.18
C ILE A 205 2.66 22.89 -1.54
N ARG A 206 3.74 23.60 -1.82
CA ARG A 206 3.90 24.28 -3.11
C ARG A 206 4.07 23.21 -4.19
N PRO A 207 3.41 23.33 -5.35
CA PRO A 207 3.59 22.37 -6.44
C PRO A 207 5.06 22.36 -6.86
N ILE A 208 5.65 21.16 -6.92
CA ILE A 208 7.01 20.96 -7.38
C ILE A 208 7.00 21.20 -8.90
N LEU A 209 7.81 22.17 -9.36
CA LEU A 209 7.91 22.54 -10.76
C LEU A 209 9.26 22.11 -11.33
N PRO A 210 9.32 21.65 -12.59
CA PRO A 210 10.59 21.37 -13.24
C PRO A 210 11.30 22.68 -13.63
N PHE A 211 12.60 22.58 -13.91
CA PHE A 211 13.46 23.63 -14.40
C PHE A 211 12.79 24.39 -15.56
N LYS A 212 12.78 25.73 -15.50
CA LYS A 212 12.06 26.62 -16.45
C LYS A 212 10.54 26.37 -16.58
N GLY A 213 9.92 25.71 -15.61
CA GLY A 213 8.48 25.42 -15.58
C GLY A 213 8.06 24.25 -16.48
N CYS A 214 6.81 23.81 -16.34
CA CYS A 214 6.21 22.76 -17.16
C CYS A 214 6.04 23.22 -18.61
N LYS A 215 6.37 22.36 -19.58
CA LYS A 215 6.30 22.72 -21.01
C LYS A 215 4.88 22.73 -21.59
N LEU A 216 3.96 21.97 -21.01
CA LEU A 216 2.53 21.94 -21.37
C LEU A 216 2.25 21.72 -22.87
N ILE A 217 3.04 20.86 -23.52
CA ILE A 217 2.77 20.38 -24.89
C ILE A 217 2.37 18.91 -24.89
N ARG A 218 1.58 18.50 -25.90
CA ARG A 218 1.36 17.09 -26.27
C ARG A 218 2.70 16.32 -26.29
N LYS A 219 2.68 15.05 -25.88
CA LYS A 219 3.85 14.22 -25.50
C LYS A 219 4.56 14.53 -24.18
N ILE A 220 4.94 15.77 -23.88
CA ILE A 220 5.77 16.08 -22.69
C ILE A 220 5.27 17.27 -21.84
N PRO A 221 4.01 17.24 -21.38
CA PRO A 221 3.39 18.37 -20.68
C PRO A 221 4.05 18.70 -19.35
N PHE A 222 4.45 17.69 -18.57
CA PHE A 222 5.03 17.86 -17.23
C PHE A 222 6.56 17.82 -17.21
N ALA A 223 7.20 17.86 -18.39
CA ALA A 223 8.64 18.02 -18.51
C ALA A 223 9.03 19.49 -18.42
N SER A 224 10.31 19.74 -18.12
CA SER A 224 10.94 21.06 -18.16
C SER A 224 10.74 21.79 -19.50
N GLY A 225 10.60 23.12 -19.44
CA GLY A 225 10.69 23.99 -20.62
C GLY A 225 12.03 23.90 -21.37
N ALA A 226 13.08 23.36 -20.74
CA ALA A 226 14.36 23.01 -21.36
C ALA A 226 14.35 21.64 -22.10
N CYS A 227 13.20 20.97 -22.22
CA CYS A 227 13.07 19.69 -22.93
C CYS A 227 12.32 19.84 -24.28
N VAL A 228 12.52 18.89 -25.20
CA VAL A 228 11.72 18.74 -26.44
C VAL A 228 11.56 17.27 -26.79
N TYR A 229 10.37 16.85 -27.20
CA TYR A 229 10.15 15.50 -27.73
C TYR A 229 10.44 15.47 -29.24
N LEU A 230 11.29 14.54 -29.69
CA LEU A 230 11.65 14.40 -31.10
C LEU A 230 11.03 13.14 -31.70
N SER A 231 9.90 13.29 -32.39
CA SER A 231 9.12 12.17 -32.96
C SER A 231 9.89 11.24 -33.90
N LYS A 232 10.96 11.72 -34.56
CA LYS A 232 11.84 10.88 -35.40
C LYS A 232 12.70 9.89 -34.59
N ASN A 233 13.01 10.24 -33.34
CA ASN A 233 13.88 9.45 -32.45
C ASN A 233 13.09 8.76 -31.33
N ALA A 234 11.83 9.17 -31.10
CA ALA A 234 10.95 8.71 -30.02
C ALA A 234 11.53 8.85 -28.60
N GLY A 235 12.11 10.03 -28.31
CA GLY A 235 12.69 10.37 -27.02
C GLY A 235 12.62 11.87 -26.69
N VAL A 236 12.97 12.23 -25.46
CA VAL A 236 13.07 13.62 -24.96
C VAL A 236 14.52 14.09 -25.05
N PHE A 237 14.74 15.33 -25.50
CA PHE A 237 16.05 15.93 -25.72
C PHE A 237 16.14 17.30 -25.05
N ALA A 238 17.33 17.70 -24.59
CA ALA A 238 17.54 19.00 -23.97
C ALA A 238 17.64 20.12 -25.03
N THR A 239 16.98 21.26 -24.83
CA THR A 239 17.04 22.45 -25.69
C THR A 239 18.04 23.51 -25.20
N SER A 240 18.42 23.44 -23.93
CA SER A 240 19.55 24.16 -23.34
C SER A 240 20.37 23.22 -22.48
N ASP A 241 21.53 23.68 -22.00
CA ASP A 241 22.21 23.00 -20.90
C ASP A 241 21.33 22.99 -19.64
N ILE A 242 21.51 21.96 -18.81
CA ILE A 242 20.80 21.70 -17.55
C ILE A 242 21.82 21.14 -16.54
N ASP A 243 21.88 21.65 -15.31
CA ASP A 243 22.87 21.24 -14.31
C ASP A 243 22.46 19.99 -13.51
N LYS A 244 23.42 19.33 -12.84
CA LYS A 244 23.14 18.14 -12.00
C LYS A 244 22.23 18.54 -10.83
N GLY A 245 21.20 17.73 -10.56
CA GLY A 245 20.22 17.98 -9.50
C GLY A 245 19.00 18.78 -9.94
N GLU A 246 18.97 19.30 -11.16
CA GLU A 246 17.80 19.98 -11.71
C GLU A 246 16.64 19.01 -12.02
N ILE A 247 15.42 19.47 -11.76
CA ILE A 247 14.20 18.70 -12.03
C ILE A 247 13.81 18.87 -13.50
N VAL A 248 13.79 17.79 -14.26
CA VAL A 248 13.42 17.77 -15.70
C VAL A 248 12.02 17.21 -15.97
N LEU A 249 11.37 16.66 -14.94
CA LEU A 249 10.02 16.12 -14.95
C LEU A 249 9.40 16.28 -13.55
N ALA A 250 8.16 16.76 -13.44
CA ALA A 250 7.38 16.70 -12.21
C ALA A 250 5.92 16.37 -12.54
N GLU A 251 5.59 15.07 -12.54
CA GLU A 251 4.29 14.54 -12.96
C GLU A 251 3.52 13.94 -11.79
N ASN A 252 2.35 14.49 -11.50
CA ASN A 252 1.38 13.86 -10.60
C ASN A 252 0.57 12.82 -11.43
N PRO A 253 0.39 11.57 -10.96
CA PRO A 253 -0.40 10.58 -11.68
C PRO A 253 -1.84 11.07 -11.92
N THR A 254 -2.33 11.02 -13.16
CA THR A 254 -3.70 11.47 -13.47
C THR A 254 -4.74 10.58 -12.76
N TYR A 255 -4.41 9.29 -12.65
CA TYR A 255 -5.21 8.29 -11.96
C TYR A 255 -4.27 7.28 -11.30
N TYR A 256 -4.76 6.63 -10.27
CA TYR A 256 -4.20 5.36 -9.84
C TYR A 256 -5.31 4.37 -9.42
N GLN A 257 -4.94 3.11 -9.28
CA GLN A 257 -5.84 2.02 -8.86
C GLN A 257 -5.08 1.07 -7.94
N PHE A 258 -5.70 0.64 -6.83
CA PHE A 258 -5.11 -0.38 -5.96
C PHE A 258 -5.49 -1.80 -6.42
N GLY A 259 -4.52 -2.71 -6.39
CA GLY A 259 -4.67 -4.14 -6.63
C GLY A 259 -5.39 -4.89 -5.49
N ALA A 260 -5.75 -4.20 -4.41
CA ALA A 260 -6.74 -4.58 -3.43
C ALA A 260 -7.34 -3.31 -2.79
N PRO A 261 -8.66 -3.19 -2.60
CA PRO A 261 -9.25 -2.19 -1.71
C PRO A 261 -8.93 -2.50 -0.22
N PHE A 262 -9.50 -1.72 0.71
CA PHE A 262 -9.52 -1.97 2.16
C PHE A 262 -8.23 -1.72 2.99
N ASN A 263 -7.19 -1.07 2.44
CA ASN A 263 -6.11 -0.46 3.27
C ASN A 263 -5.88 1.04 2.99
N ASN A 264 -6.23 1.57 1.81
CA ASN A 264 -5.97 2.95 1.41
C ASN A 264 -7.26 3.63 0.91
N CYS A 265 -7.29 4.96 0.92
CA CYS A 265 -8.33 5.75 0.26
C CYS A 265 -8.20 5.72 -1.27
N ASP A 266 -9.24 5.29 -1.98
CA ASP A 266 -9.32 5.25 -3.44
C ASP A 266 -9.25 6.61 -4.16
N LEU A 267 -9.34 7.74 -3.45
CA LEU A 267 -9.24 9.11 -4.02
C LEU A 267 -7.94 9.86 -3.68
N CYS A 268 -7.47 9.78 -2.43
CA CYS A 268 -6.24 10.49 -2.01
C CYS A 268 -5.04 9.57 -1.72
N GLY A 269 -5.26 8.25 -1.66
CA GLY A 269 -4.21 7.23 -1.62
C GLY A 269 -3.58 7.01 -0.25
N VAL A 270 -3.92 7.86 0.72
CA VAL A 270 -3.49 7.77 2.12
C VAL A 270 -3.89 6.39 2.70
N PRO A 271 -2.95 5.62 3.29
CA PRO A 271 -3.27 4.42 4.05
C PRO A 271 -4.02 4.80 5.33
N GLN A 272 -5.02 4.02 5.71
CA GLN A 272 -5.77 4.24 6.94
C GLN A 272 -6.14 2.91 7.61
N GLU A 273 -6.05 2.90 8.93
CA GLU A 273 -6.50 1.79 9.77
C GLU A 273 -8.03 1.59 9.73
N LEU A 274 -8.77 2.66 9.39
CA LEU A 274 -10.22 2.67 9.25
C LEU A 274 -10.63 3.35 7.94
N ILE A 275 -11.52 2.70 7.18
CA ILE A 275 -11.91 3.16 5.85
C ILE A 275 -13.39 2.90 5.61
N TYR A 276 -14.08 3.89 5.05
CA TYR A 276 -15.52 3.84 4.79
C TYR A 276 -15.79 3.32 3.38
N THR A 277 -16.64 2.32 3.24
CA THR A 277 -17.04 1.82 1.92
C THR A 277 -18.17 2.67 1.32
N CYS A 278 -18.14 2.92 0.01
CA CYS A 278 -19.23 3.58 -0.71
C CYS A 278 -20.60 2.96 -0.40
N ALA A 279 -21.58 3.80 -0.07
CA ALA A 279 -22.93 3.37 0.29
C ALA A 279 -23.61 2.50 -0.78
N GLY A 280 -23.40 2.82 -2.07
CA GLY A 280 -24.02 2.12 -3.20
C GLY A 280 -23.29 0.83 -3.61
N CYS A 281 -21.96 0.85 -3.71
CA CYS A 281 -21.20 -0.28 -4.28
C CYS A 281 -20.49 -1.18 -3.27
N ARG A 282 -20.30 -0.75 -2.02
CA ARG A 282 -19.57 -1.48 -0.94
C ARG A 282 -18.11 -1.87 -1.26
N TYR A 283 -17.56 -1.42 -2.39
CA TYR A 283 -16.23 -1.82 -2.86
C TYR A 283 -15.20 -0.69 -2.78
N LYS A 284 -15.53 0.50 -3.28
CA LYS A 284 -14.70 1.72 -3.16
C LYS A 284 -14.57 2.13 -1.69
N THR A 285 -13.37 2.56 -1.30
CA THR A 285 -12.97 2.86 0.07
C THR A 285 -12.44 4.28 0.24
N TYR A 286 -12.91 5.03 1.23
CA TYR A 286 -12.52 6.43 1.50
C TYR A 286 -12.10 6.66 2.96
N CYS A 287 -11.03 7.45 3.17
CA CYS A 287 -10.56 7.84 4.50
C CYS A 287 -11.46 8.85 5.22
N SER A 288 -12.32 9.57 4.48
CA SER A 288 -13.17 10.63 5.02
C SER A 288 -14.42 10.83 4.16
N GLU A 289 -15.43 11.48 4.74
CA GLU A 289 -16.63 11.91 4.03
C GLU A 289 -16.31 12.93 2.93
N SER A 290 -15.28 13.77 3.11
CA SER A 290 -14.78 14.68 2.05
C SER A 290 -14.36 13.85 0.85
N CYS A 291 -13.42 12.90 1.02
CA CYS A 291 -12.93 12.10 -0.09
C CYS A 291 -13.98 11.20 -0.75
N MET A 292 -15.13 10.97 -0.09
CA MET A 292 -16.29 10.31 -0.72
C MET A 292 -17.10 11.28 -1.60
N LYS A 293 -17.28 12.54 -1.16
CA LYS A 293 -17.94 13.62 -1.93
C LYS A 293 -17.07 14.11 -3.09
N ASP A 294 -15.77 14.25 -2.85
CA ASP A 294 -14.78 14.69 -3.82
C ASP A 294 -14.60 13.67 -4.98
N ASP A 295 -14.90 12.38 -4.75
CA ASP A 295 -14.96 11.33 -5.81
C ASP A 295 -16.38 11.17 -6.41
N GLU A 296 -17.44 11.74 -5.79
CA GLU A 296 -18.85 11.43 -6.09
C GLU A 296 -19.24 11.75 -7.55
N GLU A 297 -18.77 12.88 -8.07
CA GLU A 297 -19.08 13.34 -9.44
C GLU A 297 -18.65 12.32 -10.50
N ILE A 298 -17.51 11.65 -10.29
CA ILE A 298 -17.01 10.57 -11.15
C ILE A 298 -17.60 9.23 -10.73
N HIS A 299 -17.65 8.95 -9.42
CA HIS A 299 -18.00 7.66 -8.87
C HIS A 299 -19.45 7.27 -9.18
N GLN A 300 -20.39 8.21 -9.28
CA GLN A 300 -21.78 7.92 -9.69
C GLN A 300 -21.89 7.11 -10.99
N PHE A 301 -20.97 7.30 -11.94
CA PHE A 301 -20.97 6.61 -13.23
C PHE A 301 -20.36 5.20 -13.18
N GLU A 302 -19.41 4.96 -12.27
CA GLU A 302 -18.74 3.66 -12.08
C GLU A 302 -19.34 2.82 -10.94
N CYS A 303 -20.11 3.41 -10.02
CA CYS A 303 -20.66 2.78 -8.81
C CYS A 303 -21.45 1.51 -9.12
N SER A 304 -22.29 1.53 -10.17
CA SER A 304 -23.00 0.33 -10.66
C SER A 304 -22.02 -0.80 -11.03
N GLY A 305 -20.97 -0.48 -11.79
CA GLY A 305 -19.96 -1.42 -12.28
C GLY A 305 -19.03 -1.95 -11.20
N PHE A 306 -18.83 -1.19 -10.12
CA PHE A 306 -18.24 -1.67 -8.88
C PHE A 306 -19.19 -2.60 -8.12
N LYS A 307 -20.45 -2.23 -7.93
CA LYS A 307 -21.44 -3.02 -7.18
C LYS A 307 -21.54 -4.43 -7.75
N VAL A 308 -21.75 -4.55 -9.07
CA VAL A 308 -21.90 -5.86 -9.76
C VAL A 308 -20.56 -6.56 -10.03
N GLY A 309 -19.45 -6.06 -9.49
CA GLY A 309 -18.11 -6.63 -9.62
C GLY A 309 -17.44 -6.46 -10.99
N ILE A 310 -18.12 -5.97 -12.03
CA ILE A 310 -17.57 -5.86 -13.40
C ILE A 310 -16.25 -5.11 -13.46
N ILE A 311 -16.16 -3.93 -12.83
CA ILE A 311 -14.95 -3.10 -12.83
C ILE A 311 -13.79 -3.78 -12.06
N PRO A 312 -13.95 -4.23 -10.80
CA PRO A 312 -12.86 -4.91 -10.09
C PRO A 312 -12.49 -6.28 -10.67
N MET A 313 -13.45 -7.09 -11.15
CA MET A 313 -13.19 -8.36 -11.86
C MET A 313 -12.55 -8.17 -13.25
N MET A 314 -12.36 -6.92 -13.70
CA MET A 314 -11.60 -6.56 -14.90
C MET A 314 -10.42 -5.65 -14.61
N GLU A 315 -10.19 -5.26 -13.35
CA GLU A 315 -9.14 -4.32 -12.93
C GLU A 315 -9.13 -3.05 -13.80
N SER A 316 -10.32 -2.52 -14.09
CA SER A 316 -10.54 -1.55 -15.16
C SER A 316 -10.96 -0.16 -14.66
N THR A 317 -10.62 0.23 -13.42
CA THR A 317 -10.97 1.53 -12.84
C THR A 317 -10.31 2.67 -13.64
N THR A 318 -9.00 2.60 -13.84
CA THR A 318 -8.25 3.58 -14.65
C THR A 318 -8.79 3.67 -16.07
N LEU A 319 -9.10 2.52 -16.69
CA LEU A 319 -9.66 2.45 -18.04
C LEU A 319 -11.06 3.09 -18.13
N PHE A 320 -11.93 2.86 -17.15
CA PHE A 320 -13.27 3.44 -17.11
C PHE A 320 -13.22 4.96 -16.90
N ARG A 321 -12.37 5.46 -16.00
CA ARG A 321 -12.19 6.90 -15.76
C ARG A 321 -11.58 7.62 -16.97
N LEU A 322 -10.59 7.01 -17.63
CA LEU A 322 -10.07 7.49 -18.91
C LEU A 322 -11.14 7.53 -20.00
N PHE A 323 -12.03 6.53 -20.07
CA PHE A 323 -13.15 6.55 -21.01
C PHE A 323 -14.14 7.69 -20.71
N LEU A 324 -14.53 7.88 -19.44
CA LEU A 324 -15.43 8.97 -19.04
C LEU A 324 -14.91 10.34 -19.49
N LYS A 325 -13.64 10.65 -19.21
CA LYS A 325 -13.04 11.93 -19.59
C LYS A 325 -12.67 12.04 -21.07
N SER A 326 -12.43 10.91 -21.76
CA SER A 326 -12.31 10.91 -23.23
C SER A 326 -13.65 11.19 -23.91
N ALA A 327 -14.76 10.67 -23.39
CA ALA A 327 -16.10 10.95 -23.89
C ALA A 327 -16.52 12.40 -23.60
N GLU A 328 -16.17 12.93 -22.43
CA GLU A 328 -16.35 14.34 -22.06
C GLU A 328 -15.54 15.29 -22.97
N TYR A 329 -14.32 14.91 -23.37
CA TYR A 329 -13.51 15.64 -24.35
C TYR A 329 -14.07 15.58 -25.77
N ILE A 330 -14.61 14.44 -26.20
CA ILE A 330 -15.19 14.26 -27.55
C ILE A 330 -16.50 15.04 -27.71
N LEU A 331 -17.28 15.24 -26.64
CA LEU A 331 -18.63 15.79 -26.72
C LEU A 331 -18.69 17.15 -27.46
N PRO A 332 -17.95 18.23 -27.07
CA PRO A 332 -18.05 19.53 -27.74
C PRO A 332 -17.83 19.47 -29.26
N ALA A 333 -16.88 18.64 -29.71
CA ALA A 333 -16.62 18.45 -31.13
C ALA A 333 -17.81 17.80 -31.88
N LEU A 334 -18.52 16.87 -31.22
CA LEU A 334 -19.77 16.32 -31.77
C LEU A 334 -20.88 17.37 -31.82
N GLU A 335 -20.95 18.28 -30.83
CA GLU A 335 -21.93 19.37 -30.83
C GLU A 335 -21.68 20.33 -32.00
N ASP A 336 -20.45 20.83 -32.14
CA ASP A 336 -20.04 21.71 -33.24
C ASP A 336 -20.26 21.07 -34.62
N PHE A 337 -19.82 19.82 -34.81
CA PHE A 337 -19.98 19.11 -36.09
C PHE A 337 -21.44 18.89 -36.50
N VAL A 338 -22.35 18.71 -35.54
CA VAL A 338 -23.78 18.54 -35.81
C VAL A 338 -24.49 19.89 -35.98
N LEU A 339 -24.02 20.95 -35.32
CA LEU A 339 -24.48 22.33 -35.56
C LEU A 339 -24.14 22.81 -36.98
N ASP A 340 -22.96 22.44 -37.50
CA ASP A 340 -22.55 22.65 -38.90
C ASP A 340 -23.29 21.74 -39.91
N GLY A 341 -24.24 20.92 -39.45
CA GLY A 341 -25.07 20.04 -40.30
C GLY A 341 -24.38 18.72 -40.70
N GLY A 342 -23.26 18.38 -40.07
CA GLY A 342 -22.56 17.12 -40.27
C GLY A 342 -23.36 15.90 -39.77
N VAL A 343 -23.22 14.75 -40.45
CA VAL A 343 -23.95 13.52 -40.12
C VAL A 343 -23.03 12.30 -40.17
N ILE A 344 -22.71 11.74 -39.00
CA ILE A 344 -21.95 10.50 -38.83
C ILE A 344 -22.88 9.29 -38.99
N LYS A 345 -22.55 8.36 -39.90
CA LYS A 345 -23.46 7.28 -40.35
C LYS A 345 -22.99 5.85 -40.06
N SER A 346 -21.74 5.65 -39.67
CA SER A 346 -21.20 4.33 -39.28
C SER A 346 -20.18 4.43 -38.15
N ALA A 347 -19.90 3.31 -37.49
CA ALA A 347 -18.84 3.23 -36.48
C ALA A 347 -17.45 3.65 -36.99
N LYS A 348 -17.17 3.41 -38.28
CA LYS A 348 -15.90 3.79 -38.91
C LYS A 348 -15.79 5.30 -39.06
N ASP A 349 -16.86 5.95 -39.48
CA ASP A 349 -16.88 7.41 -39.66
C ASP A 349 -16.77 8.11 -38.31
N ALA A 350 -17.47 7.60 -37.28
CA ALA A 350 -17.38 8.07 -35.90
C ALA A 350 -15.95 7.93 -35.34
N TRP A 351 -15.30 6.78 -35.57
CA TRP A 351 -13.92 6.57 -35.13
C TRP A 351 -12.95 7.50 -35.86
N ASN A 352 -13.06 7.64 -37.18
CA ASN A 352 -12.24 8.57 -37.96
C ASN A 352 -12.37 10.00 -37.46
N PHE A 353 -13.60 10.49 -37.26
CA PHE A 353 -13.90 11.82 -36.72
C PHE A 353 -13.18 12.07 -35.37
N ILE A 354 -13.30 11.13 -34.43
CA ILE A 354 -12.61 11.19 -33.13
C ILE A 354 -11.08 11.26 -33.32
N LEU A 355 -10.53 10.51 -34.28
CA LEU A 355 -9.10 10.52 -34.58
C LEU A 355 -8.62 11.73 -35.40
N GLU A 356 -9.51 12.51 -36.00
CA GLU A 356 -9.21 13.72 -36.75
C GLU A 356 -9.24 14.92 -35.81
N HIS A 357 -10.35 15.13 -35.08
CA HIS A 357 -10.45 16.13 -34.02
C HIS A 357 -9.30 16.03 -33.01
N ALA A 358 -8.99 14.83 -32.51
CA ALA A 358 -7.91 14.64 -31.55
C ALA A 358 -6.52 15.03 -32.08
N LYS A 359 -6.31 15.11 -33.41
CA LYS A 359 -5.04 15.57 -34.00
C LYS A 359 -4.98 17.09 -34.15
N GLU A 360 -6.06 17.73 -34.58
CA GLU A 360 -6.08 19.14 -35.02
C GLU A 360 -5.77 20.16 -33.90
N GLU A 361 -6.12 19.82 -32.66
CA GLU A 361 -5.91 20.63 -31.45
C GLU A 361 -4.41 20.67 -31.01
N GLU A 362 -3.45 20.83 -31.93
CA GLU A 362 -2.00 20.78 -31.64
C GLU A 362 -1.47 21.93 -30.74
N LYS A 363 -2.24 22.99 -30.53
CA LYS A 363 -1.77 24.25 -29.92
C LYS A 363 -1.74 24.25 -28.39
N GLU A 364 -2.59 23.47 -27.73
CA GLU A 364 -2.62 23.36 -26.27
C GLU A 364 -2.63 21.88 -25.84
N TYR A 365 -2.22 21.60 -24.60
CA TYR A 365 -2.15 20.24 -24.11
C TYR A 365 -3.49 19.75 -23.55
N ASN A 366 -4.13 18.86 -24.30
CA ASN A 366 -5.18 18.00 -23.81
C ASN A 366 -4.67 16.56 -23.62
N LEU A 367 -4.83 16.00 -22.42
CA LEU A 367 -4.45 14.61 -22.14
C LEU A 367 -5.25 13.62 -22.98
N TYR A 368 -6.57 13.80 -23.03
CA TYR A 368 -7.45 12.83 -23.69
C TYR A 368 -7.27 12.92 -25.22
N GLY A 369 -6.98 14.13 -25.74
CA GLY A 369 -6.45 14.36 -27.08
C GLY A 369 -5.14 13.62 -27.37
N ASP A 370 -4.13 13.67 -26.49
CA ASP A 370 -2.87 12.90 -26.66
C ASP A 370 -3.12 11.38 -26.65
N LEU A 371 -4.01 10.87 -25.79
CA LEU A 371 -4.31 9.44 -25.73
C LEU A 371 -5.14 8.94 -26.92
N LEU A 372 -6.06 9.75 -27.44
CA LEU A 372 -6.89 9.42 -28.60
C LEU A 372 -6.12 9.56 -29.92
N SER A 373 -5.34 10.63 -30.11
CA SER A 373 -4.56 10.84 -31.34
C SER A 373 -3.44 9.80 -31.54
N ASN A 374 -2.82 9.34 -30.45
CA ASN A 374 -1.69 8.43 -30.49
C ASN A 374 -2.10 6.96 -30.53
N THR A 375 -1.94 6.32 -31.70
CA THR A 375 -2.05 4.86 -31.83
C THR A 375 -0.95 4.14 -31.04
N PRO A 376 -1.28 3.21 -30.12
CA PRO A 376 -0.31 2.39 -29.39
C PRO A 376 0.40 1.38 -30.30
N ASP A 377 1.67 1.04 -30.01
CA ASP A 377 2.35 -0.07 -30.70
C ASP A 377 1.96 -1.42 -30.08
N TYR A 378 0.81 -1.93 -30.50
CA TYR A 378 0.26 -3.22 -30.06
C TYR A 378 1.22 -4.41 -30.30
N LYS A 379 2.23 -4.30 -31.18
CA LYS A 379 3.23 -5.36 -31.40
C LYS A 379 4.15 -5.58 -30.19
N ARG A 380 4.22 -4.63 -29.26
CA ARG A 380 4.96 -4.74 -28.00
C ARG A 380 4.21 -5.54 -26.91
N LEU A 381 2.95 -5.90 -27.15
CA LEU A 381 2.16 -6.73 -26.24
C LEU A 381 2.41 -8.23 -26.51
N THR A 382 2.39 -9.04 -25.45
CA THR A 382 2.24 -10.49 -25.60
C THR A 382 0.86 -10.81 -26.18
N LYS A 383 0.72 -11.96 -26.85
CA LYS A 383 -0.57 -12.44 -27.37
C LYS A 383 -1.65 -12.48 -26.29
N GLU A 384 -1.30 -12.94 -25.08
CA GLU A 384 -2.20 -12.97 -23.92
C GLU A 384 -2.65 -11.56 -23.50
N ASN A 385 -1.72 -10.60 -23.40
CA ASN A 385 -2.05 -9.23 -23.03
C ASN A 385 -2.93 -8.54 -24.08
N TYR A 386 -2.67 -8.79 -25.37
CA TYR A 386 -3.48 -8.23 -26.47
C TYR A 386 -4.91 -8.79 -26.47
N LEU A 387 -5.06 -10.12 -26.37
CA LEU A 387 -6.37 -10.77 -26.22
C LEU A 387 -7.09 -10.31 -24.93
N THR A 388 -6.35 -10.04 -23.87
CA THR A 388 -6.88 -9.53 -22.60
C THR A 388 -7.43 -8.11 -22.74
N ILE A 389 -6.70 -7.17 -23.35
CA ILE A 389 -7.22 -5.79 -23.53
C ILE A 389 -8.40 -5.74 -24.52
N ILE A 390 -8.41 -6.59 -25.57
CA ILE A 390 -9.57 -6.75 -26.46
C ILE A 390 -10.77 -7.26 -25.67
N THR A 391 -10.59 -8.30 -24.85
CA THR A 391 -11.66 -8.90 -24.04
C THR A 391 -12.19 -7.95 -22.96
N LYS A 392 -11.30 -7.16 -22.31
CA LYS A 392 -11.70 -6.10 -21.37
C LYS A 392 -12.50 -5.01 -22.09
N SER A 393 -12.00 -4.50 -23.22
CA SER A 393 -12.61 -3.41 -23.99
C SER A 393 -14.00 -3.77 -24.53
N PHE A 394 -14.12 -4.95 -25.15
CA PHE A 394 -15.40 -5.44 -25.67
C PHE A 394 -16.45 -5.61 -24.56
N ARG A 395 -16.10 -6.32 -23.47
CA ARG A 395 -17.04 -6.56 -22.36
C ARG A 395 -17.46 -5.27 -21.67
N LEU A 396 -16.54 -4.32 -21.52
CA LEU A 396 -16.83 -3.04 -20.90
C LEU A 396 -17.66 -2.13 -21.82
N ALA A 397 -17.47 -2.18 -23.14
CA ALA A 397 -18.32 -1.49 -24.12
C ALA A 397 -19.78 -1.98 -24.11
N VAL A 398 -19.99 -3.30 -24.05
CA VAL A 398 -21.33 -3.91 -23.94
C VAL A 398 -22.02 -3.50 -22.63
N TYR A 399 -21.27 -3.45 -21.52
CA TYR A 399 -21.78 -2.96 -20.23
C TYR A 399 -22.12 -1.46 -20.26
N ILE A 400 -21.22 -0.62 -20.79
CA ILE A 400 -21.44 0.83 -20.91
C ILE A 400 -22.70 1.13 -21.74
N TYR A 401 -22.88 0.44 -22.86
CA TYR A 401 -24.05 0.63 -23.72
C TYR A 401 -25.37 0.20 -23.07
N ASN A 402 -25.41 -0.99 -22.45
CA ASN A 402 -26.67 -1.59 -21.98
C ASN A 402 -27.08 -1.17 -20.56
N ASP A 403 -26.11 -0.81 -19.70
CA ASP A 403 -26.30 -0.75 -18.26
C ASP A 403 -25.87 0.59 -17.62
N THR A 404 -25.54 1.60 -18.43
CA THR A 404 -25.21 2.97 -17.98
C THR A 404 -25.93 4.03 -18.84
N LYS A 405 -26.01 5.27 -18.36
CA LYS A 405 -26.57 6.42 -19.12
C LYS A 405 -25.51 7.20 -19.91
N LEU A 406 -24.33 6.62 -20.14
CA LEU A 406 -23.19 7.35 -20.73
C LEU A 406 -23.37 7.62 -22.23
N ILE A 407 -24.18 6.82 -22.92
CA ILE A 407 -24.52 7.05 -24.34
C ILE A 407 -25.39 8.30 -24.46
N ASP A 408 -26.47 8.36 -23.67
CA ASP A 408 -27.39 9.50 -23.61
C ASP A 408 -26.70 10.80 -23.15
N LYS A 409 -25.60 10.72 -22.39
CA LYS A 409 -24.82 11.86 -21.90
C LYS A 409 -23.79 12.39 -22.91
N TYR A 410 -23.04 11.51 -23.58
CA TYR A 410 -21.85 11.90 -24.35
C TYR A 410 -21.87 11.55 -25.84
N PHE A 411 -22.80 10.69 -26.27
CA PHE A 411 -22.86 10.18 -27.65
C PHE A 411 -24.27 10.23 -28.25
N ASN A 412 -25.19 10.98 -27.63
CA ASN A 412 -26.59 11.11 -28.05
C ASN A 412 -26.78 11.68 -29.47
N MET A 413 -25.82 12.50 -29.95
CA MET A 413 -25.81 13.06 -31.30
C MET A 413 -25.37 12.05 -32.38
N LEU A 414 -24.73 10.94 -31.98
CA LEU A 414 -24.37 9.86 -32.90
C LEU A 414 -25.58 8.96 -33.17
N ALA A 415 -26.24 9.18 -34.31
CA ALA A 415 -27.39 8.41 -34.80
C ALA A 415 -27.04 6.97 -35.26
N LEU A 416 -26.21 6.27 -34.49
CA LEU A 416 -25.69 4.93 -34.76
C LEU A 416 -26.59 3.84 -34.16
N LYS A 417 -26.56 2.65 -34.77
CA LYS A 417 -27.22 1.47 -34.21
C LYS A 417 -26.41 0.92 -33.03
N LYS A 418 -27.05 0.15 -32.15
CA LYS A 418 -26.44 -0.52 -30.99
C LYS A 418 -25.09 -1.19 -31.29
N GLN A 419 -25.00 -1.91 -32.41
CA GLN A 419 -23.77 -2.61 -32.81
C GLN A 419 -22.66 -1.62 -33.17
N ASP A 420 -22.95 -0.63 -34.02
CA ASP A 420 -22.00 0.43 -34.39
C ASP A 420 -21.51 1.22 -33.16
N MET A 421 -22.42 1.60 -32.27
CA MET A 421 -22.08 2.32 -31.04
C MET A 421 -21.18 1.49 -30.11
N ILE A 422 -21.46 0.19 -29.93
CA ILE A 422 -20.58 -0.71 -29.16
C ILE A 422 -19.20 -0.82 -29.82
N THR A 423 -19.09 -0.83 -31.15
CA THR A 423 -17.80 -0.79 -31.85
C THR A 423 -17.05 0.52 -31.59
N VAL A 424 -17.71 1.69 -31.59
CA VAL A 424 -17.07 2.98 -31.28
C VAL A 424 -16.52 3.01 -29.86
N ILE A 425 -17.37 2.67 -28.86
CA ILE A 425 -16.98 2.60 -27.45
C ILE A 425 -15.81 1.60 -27.27
N GLY A 426 -15.90 0.43 -27.88
CA GLY A 426 -14.86 -0.60 -27.84
C GLY A 426 -13.54 -0.13 -28.47
N SER A 427 -13.58 0.74 -29.48
CA SER A 427 -12.38 1.27 -30.17
C SER A 427 -11.65 2.28 -29.29
N ILE A 428 -12.40 3.22 -28.69
CA ILE A 428 -11.90 4.14 -27.67
C ILE A 428 -11.27 3.35 -26.53
N LEU A 429 -11.98 2.35 -26.00
CA LEU A 429 -11.49 1.50 -24.92
C LEU A 429 -10.25 0.69 -25.30
N LEU A 430 -10.14 0.15 -26.53
CA LEU A 430 -8.97 -0.62 -26.97
C LEU A 430 -7.71 0.25 -27.10
N ARG A 431 -7.87 1.52 -27.51
CA ARG A 431 -6.77 2.50 -27.54
C ARG A 431 -6.34 2.88 -26.12
N LEU A 432 -7.31 3.23 -25.26
CA LEU A 432 -7.04 3.58 -23.86
C LEU A 432 -6.47 2.40 -23.05
N ALA A 433 -6.94 1.17 -23.27
CA ALA A 433 -6.49 -0.02 -22.53
C ALA A 433 -5.03 -0.38 -22.82
N ALA A 434 -4.57 -0.20 -24.07
CA ALA A 434 -3.15 -0.34 -24.39
C ALA A 434 -2.33 0.80 -23.77
N HIS A 435 -2.82 2.04 -23.77
CA HIS A 435 -2.16 3.14 -23.02
C HIS A 435 -2.08 2.84 -21.52
N VAL A 436 -3.11 2.28 -20.89
CA VAL A 436 -3.03 1.84 -19.48
C VAL A 436 -1.94 0.76 -19.30
N VAL A 437 -1.88 -0.25 -20.17
CA VAL A 437 -0.86 -1.31 -20.07
C VAL A 437 0.57 -0.80 -20.33
N PHE A 438 0.76 0.23 -21.15
CA PHE A 438 2.09 0.79 -21.45
C PHE A 438 2.53 1.91 -20.49
N ASN A 439 1.58 2.63 -19.88
CA ASN A 439 1.84 3.89 -19.16
C ASN A 439 1.46 3.83 -17.66
N SER A 440 1.14 2.65 -17.12
CA SER A 440 0.95 2.43 -15.67
C SER A 440 2.21 1.92 -14.99
N HIS A 441 2.58 2.56 -13.88
CA HIS A 441 3.68 2.20 -13.00
C HIS A 441 3.15 1.44 -11.79
N HIS A 442 3.75 0.30 -11.45
CA HIS A 442 3.25 -0.62 -10.43
C HIS A 442 4.12 -0.61 -9.17
N GLU A 443 3.71 0.18 -8.18
CA GLU A 443 4.38 0.26 -6.87
C GLU A 443 3.88 -0.87 -5.95
N LYS A 444 4.76 -1.64 -5.30
CA LYS A 444 4.33 -2.58 -4.23
C LYS A 444 4.37 -1.84 -2.89
N LEU A 445 3.21 -1.58 -2.32
CA LEU A 445 3.09 -0.90 -1.03
C LEU A 445 3.49 -1.82 0.12
N ALA A 446 3.97 -1.21 1.20
CA ALA A 446 4.12 -1.91 2.47
C ALA A 446 2.74 -2.41 2.96
N PRO A 447 2.67 -3.58 3.63
CA PRO A 447 1.45 -3.98 4.30
C PRO A 447 1.28 -3.16 5.58
N PHE A 448 0.22 -2.34 5.63
CA PHE A 448 -0.12 -1.55 6.82
C PHE A 448 -0.06 -2.41 8.08
N ARG A 449 0.83 -2.03 9.00
CA ARG A 449 0.87 -2.61 10.35
C ARG A 449 -0.03 -1.80 11.26
N ASP A 450 -0.99 -2.50 11.87
CA ASP A 450 -1.65 -1.97 13.05
C ASP A 450 -0.55 -1.60 14.08
N PRO A 451 -0.53 -0.38 14.64
CA PRO A 451 0.41 -0.04 15.70
C PRO A 451 0.10 -0.94 16.90
N ILE A 452 1.01 -1.85 17.19
CA ILE A 452 0.84 -2.83 18.26
C ILE A 452 0.96 -2.09 19.60
N ASN A 453 -0.16 -1.89 20.29
CA ASN A 453 -0.14 -1.58 21.72
C ASN A 453 0.52 -2.77 22.44
N GLU A 454 1.73 -2.59 22.97
CA GLU A 454 2.43 -3.66 23.69
C GLU A 454 1.92 -3.81 25.15
N ASP A 455 1.14 -2.84 25.64
CA ASP A 455 0.59 -2.74 27.01
C ASP A 455 -0.31 -3.91 27.48
N GLU A 456 -0.74 -4.82 26.60
CA GLU A 456 -1.50 -6.03 26.99
C GLU A 456 -0.73 -7.35 26.77
N ARG A 457 0.60 -7.33 26.94
CA ARG A 457 1.35 -8.53 27.34
C ARG A 457 1.76 -8.45 28.80
N SER A 458 1.01 -9.15 29.66
CA SER A 458 1.52 -9.56 30.97
C SER A 458 2.72 -10.50 30.76
N VAL A 459 3.93 -9.94 30.77
CA VAL A 459 5.19 -10.70 30.63
C VAL A 459 5.24 -11.76 31.73
N PRO A 460 5.34 -13.06 31.40
CA PRO A 460 5.47 -14.11 32.41
C PRO A 460 6.72 -13.88 33.26
N VAL A 461 6.66 -14.13 34.57
CA VAL A 461 7.75 -13.82 35.51
C VAL A 461 9.06 -14.55 35.15
N ASP A 462 8.99 -15.71 34.47
CA ASP A 462 10.16 -16.44 33.98
C ASP A 462 10.77 -15.84 32.68
N ASP A 463 9.98 -15.11 31.89
CA ASP A 463 10.44 -14.40 30.68
C ASP A 463 11.27 -13.15 31.06
N LEU A 464 10.91 -12.49 32.17
CA LEU A 464 11.73 -11.40 32.74
C LEU A 464 13.06 -11.94 33.28
N LYS A 465 13.04 -13.01 34.09
CA LYS A 465 14.27 -13.65 34.61
C LYS A 465 15.23 -14.08 33.50
N THR A 466 14.71 -14.70 32.43
CA THR A 466 15.55 -15.15 31.31
C THR A 466 16.08 -14.02 30.43
N LYS A 467 15.49 -12.81 30.49
CA LYS A 467 16.07 -11.59 29.92
C LYS A 467 17.16 -11.00 30.79
N THR A 468 16.95 -10.86 32.10
CA THR A 468 17.99 -10.37 33.03
C THR A 468 19.25 -11.24 32.95
N MET A 469 19.10 -12.57 32.90
CA MET A 469 20.21 -13.52 32.72
C MET A 469 20.91 -13.48 31.35
N ARG A 470 20.43 -12.71 30.37
CA ARG A 470 21.04 -12.57 29.04
C ARG A 470 21.62 -11.19 28.77
N MET A 471 21.23 -10.19 29.55
CA MET A 471 21.58 -8.79 29.35
C MET A 471 23.09 -8.57 29.23
N GLU A 472 23.85 -9.16 30.15
CA GLU A 472 25.31 -9.06 30.29
C GLU A 472 26.06 -10.19 29.56
N GLU A 473 25.33 -11.17 29.02
CA GLU A 473 25.91 -12.38 28.45
C GLU A 473 26.25 -12.23 26.96
N ASN A 474 27.36 -12.86 26.55
CA ASN A 474 27.62 -13.03 25.13
C ASN A 474 26.79 -14.22 24.61
N ALA A 475 25.90 -13.98 23.66
CA ALA A 475 25.06 -15.03 23.06
C ALA A 475 25.84 -16.28 22.60
N PHE A 476 27.09 -16.17 22.14
CA PHE A 476 27.89 -17.34 21.78
C PHE A 476 28.31 -18.14 23.01
N SER A 477 28.75 -17.47 24.09
CA SER A 477 29.06 -18.09 25.38
C SER A 477 27.82 -18.74 26.01
N TYR A 478 26.71 -18.02 26.04
CA TYR A 478 25.43 -18.46 26.61
C TYR A 478 24.84 -19.70 25.91
N TYR A 479 24.94 -19.76 24.57
CA TYR A 479 24.46 -20.92 23.80
C TYR A 479 25.53 -22.01 23.58
N GLY A 480 26.78 -21.81 24.03
CA GLY A 480 27.89 -22.74 23.82
C GLY A 480 28.36 -22.88 22.37
N ILE A 481 28.18 -21.84 21.56
CA ILE A 481 28.47 -21.82 20.11
C ILE A 481 29.97 -21.67 19.87
N ASP A 482 30.58 -22.64 19.18
CA ASP A 482 31.90 -22.49 18.59
C ASP A 482 31.74 -21.74 17.25
N ALA A 483 32.00 -20.43 17.27
CA ALA A 483 31.87 -19.58 16.10
C ALA A 483 32.76 -19.99 14.90
N VAL A 484 33.77 -20.85 15.09
CA VAL A 484 34.56 -21.42 13.99
C VAL A 484 33.91 -22.71 13.49
N ALA A 485 33.62 -23.65 14.38
CA ALA A 485 33.07 -24.95 13.99
C ALA A 485 31.61 -24.85 13.50
N ASP A 486 30.73 -24.17 14.24
CA ASP A 486 29.30 -24.16 13.99
C ASP A 486 28.93 -23.31 12.77
N PHE A 487 29.63 -22.19 12.54
CA PHE A 487 29.39 -21.38 11.33
C PHE A 487 29.88 -22.10 10.07
N VAL A 488 30.99 -22.83 10.13
CA VAL A 488 31.48 -23.67 9.01
C VAL A 488 30.56 -24.87 8.79
N ASN A 489 30.06 -25.52 9.85
CA ASN A 489 29.07 -26.60 9.76
C ASN A 489 27.75 -26.10 9.16
N CYS A 490 27.27 -24.93 9.59
CA CYS A 490 26.08 -24.26 9.05
C CYS A 490 26.25 -23.94 7.56
N TYR A 491 27.37 -23.32 7.17
CA TYR A 491 27.71 -23.03 5.77
C TYR A 491 27.71 -24.30 4.91
N ASN A 492 28.38 -25.36 5.36
CA ASN A 492 28.44 -26.64 4.65
C ASN A 492 27.06 -27.33 4.54
N SER A 493 26.20 -27.19 5.57
CA SER A 493 24.83 -27.69 5.55
C SER A 493 23.94 -26.96 4.54
N VAL A 494 23.98 -25.62 4.55
CA VAL A 494 23.29 -24.77 3.56
C VAL A 494 23.78 -25.09 2.15
N GLN A 495 25.10 -25.23 1.94
CA GLN A 495 25.65 -25.56 0.63
C GLN A 495 25.24 -26.95 0.11
N LYS A 496 25.11 -27.97 0.99
CA LYS A 496 24.62 -29.30 0.60
C LYS A 496 23.15 -29.27 0.19
N SER A 497 22.29 -28.63 1.00
CA SER A 497 20.83 -28.57 0.74
C SER A 497 20.48 -28.06 -0.67
N PHE A 498 21.29 -27.15 -1.23
CA PHE A 498 21.12 -26.58 -2.57
C PHE A 498 21.69 -27.42 -3.74
N ARG A 499 22.48 -28.47 -3.47
CA ARG A 499 22.90 -29.43 -4.51
C ARG A 499 21.84 -30.49 -4.76
N ASP A 500 21.11 -30.88 -3.70
CA ASP A 500 20.07 -31.91 -3.77
C ASP A 500 18.74 -31.34 -4.28
N SER A 501 18.45 -30.05 -4.03
CA SER A 501 17.30 -29.33 -4.62
C SER A 501 17.58 -28.87 -6.06
N GLY A 502 17.58 -29.81 -7.00
CA GLY A 502 17.95 -29.55 -8.40
C GLY A 502 17.12 -28.49 -9.12
N ASN A 503 17.75 -27.35 -9.45
CA ASN A 503 17.28 -26.29 -10.37
C ASN A 503 15.85 -25.75 -10.19
N SER A 504 15.21 -25.95 -9.04
CA SER A 504 13.99 -25.22 -8.65
C SER A 504 14.33 -23.80 -8.22
N SER A 505 14.84 -22.99 -9.16
CA SER A 505 14.70 -21.54 -9.06
C SER A 505 13.22 -21.23 -9.21
N ASP A 506 12.49 -21.13 -8.09
CA ASP A 506 11.14 -20.58 -8.08
C ASP A 506 11.18 -19.24 -8.83
N PRO A 507 10.55 -19.13 -10.01
CA PRO A 507 10.59 -17.88 -10.76
C PRO A 507 9.95 -16.81 -9.90
N CYS A 508 10.54 -15.60 -9.87
CA CYS A 508 9.86 -14.47 -9.25
C CYS A 508 8.51 -14.31 -9.97
N MET A 509 7.42 -14.68 -9.28
CA MET A 509 6.11 -14.83 -9.91
C MET A 509 5.74 -13.53 -10.65
N PRO A 510 5.23 -13.63 -11.89
CA PRO A 510 4.84 -12.45 -12.66
C PRO A 510 3.87 -11.61 -11.82
N HIS A 511 3.94 -10.29 -11.97
CA HIS A 511 3.38 -9.31 -11.02
C HIS A 511 1.84 -9.23 -11.06
N GLU A 512 1.14 -10.35 -10.87
CA GLU A 512 -0.31 -10.39 -10.68
C GLU A 512 -0.68 -9.69 -9.37
N THR A 513 -1.62 -8.76 -9.47
CA THR A 513 -2.21 -8.05 -8.33
C THR A 513 -2.89 -9.03 -7.36
N PRO A 514 -3.07 -8.67 -6.09
CA PRO A 514 -3.83 -9.49 -5.14
C PRO A 514 -5.24 -9.83 -5.62
N ILE A 515 -5.95 -8.88 -6.25
CA ILE A 515 -7.25 -9.13 -6.88
C ILE A 515 -7.14 -10.08 -8.08
N GLY A 516 -6.10 -9.95 -8.91
CA GLY A 516 -5.82 -10.89 -10.01
C GLY A 516 -5.64 -12.32 -9.50
N GLN A 517 -4.77 -12.51 -8.50
CA GLN A 517 -4.53 -13.79 -7.83
C GLN A 517 -5.82 -14.36 -7.22
N PHE A 518 -6.61 -13.54 -6.51
CA PHE A 518 -7.93 -13.92 -6.01
C PHE A 518 -8.86 -14.42 -7.13
N THR A 519 -8.96 -13.67 -8.24
CA THR A 519 -9.81 -14.08 -9.37
C THR A 519 -9.35 -15.41 -10.00
N ASN A 520 -8.04 -15.64 -10.11
CA ASN A 520 -7.48 -16.87 -10.68
C ASN A 520 -7.68 -18.09 -9.77
N LYS A 521 -7.45 -17.94 -8.46
CA LYS A 521 -7.73 -19.00 -7.47
C LYS A 521 -9.21 -19.34 -7.43
N LEU A 522 -10.09 -18.34 -7.36
CA LEU A 522 -11.53 -18.55 -7.32
C LEU A 522 -12.06 -19.18 -8.62
N LEU A 523 -11.61 -18.73 -9.80
CA LEU A 523 -11.94 -19.41 -11.06
C LEU A 523 -11.47 -20.87 -11.08
N SER A 524 -10.30 -21.16 -10.50
CA SER A 524 -9.77 -22.53 -10.43
C SER A 524 -10.64 -23.44 -9.55
N LEU A 525 -11.11 -22.95 -8.40
CA LEU A 525 -12.06 -23.63 -7.52
C LEU A 525 -13.41 -23.89 -8.22
N CYS A 526 -14.02 -22.86 -8.81
CA CYS A 526 -15.31 -22.99 -9.50
C CYS A 526 -15.22 -23.90 -10.74
N LEU A 527 -14.12 -23.88 -11.50
CA LEU A 527 -13.89 -24.79 -12.62
C LEU A 527 -13.76 -26.26 -12.19
N ASN A 528 -13.22 -26.50 -10.99
CA ASN A 528 -13.06 -27.83 -10.41
C ASN A 528 -14.28 -28.29 -9.60
N ARG A 529 -15.29 -27.42 -9.41
CA ARG A 529 -16.48 -27.66 -8.56
C ARG A 529 -16.14 -28.01 -7.12
N ILE A 530 -15.06 -27.43 -6.61
CA ILE A 530 -14.69 -27.53 -5.19
C ILE A 530 -15.63 -26.62 -4.40
N GLU A 531 -16.18 -27.13 -3.30
CA GLU A 531 -17.02 -26.34 -2.39
C GLU A 531 -16.17 -25.28 -1.68
N VAL A 532 -16.67 -24.05 -1.62
CA VAL A 532 -15.98 -22.90 -1.01
C VAL A 532 -16.85 -22.40 0.14
N THR A 533 -16.40 -22.67 1.37
CA THR A 533 -17.13 -22.38 2.61
C THR A 533 -16.65 -21.08 3.26
N CYS A 534 -15.37 -20.74 3.08
CA CYS A 534 -14.71 -19.61 3.69
C CYS A 534 -13.67 -18.96 2.75
N ALA A 535 -13.12 -17.81 3.13
CA ALA A 535 -12.07 -17.16 2.34
C ALA A 535 -10.73 -17.90 2.43
N GLU A 536 -10.50 -18.64 3.50
CA GLU A 536 -9.31 -19.43 3.76
C GLU A 536 -9.17 -20.59 2.76
N ASP A 537 -10.29 -21.17 2.30
CA ASP A 537 -10.33 -22.12 1.17
C ASP A 537 -9.72 -21.50 -0.09
N ILE A 538 -10.03 -20.22 -0.36
CA ILE A 538 -9.52 -19.47 -1.52
C ILE A 538 -8.06 -19.05 -1.31
N ILE A 539 -7.66 -18.67 -0.09
CA ILE A 539 -6.26 -18.34 0.24
C ILE A 539 -5.36 -19.55 0.00
N ASN A 540 -5.78 -20.74 0.44
CA ASN A 540 -4.99 -21.97 0.38
C ASN A 540 -5.06 -22.68 -0.99
N ALA A 541 -6.01 -22.34 -1.86
CA ALA A 541 -6.15 -22.96 -3.17
C ALA A 541 -4.94 -22.78 -4.10
N ASN A 542 -4.64 -23.83 -4.87
CA ASN A 542 -3.74 -23.75 -6.03
C ASN A 542 -4.44 -23.07 -7.21
N SER A 543 -3.75 -22.16 -7.89
CA SER A 543 -4.27 -21.50 -9.10
C SER A 543 -3.80 -22.22 -10.37
N TYR A 544 -4.70 -22.39 -11.33
CA TYR A 544 -4.32 -22.64 -12.71
C TYR A 544 -3.72 -21.38 -13.33
N ASN A 545 -2.78 -21.55 -14.26
CA ASN A 545 -2.27 -20.43 -15.06
C ASN A 545 -3.30 -19.99 -16.13
N SER A 546 -3.11 -18.81 -16.72
CA SER A 546 -4.03 -18.25 -17.73
C SER A 546 -4.31 -19.18 -18.91
N GLN A 547 -3.31 -19.94 -19.37
CA GLN A 547 -3.48 -20.87 -20.49
C GLN A 547 -4.39 -22.05 -20.08
N GLN A 548 -4.13 -22.69 -18.94
CA GLN A 548 -4.95 -23.78 -18.40
C GLN A 548 -6.40 -23.34 -18.14
N LEU A 549 -6.60 -22.12 -17.63
CA LEU A 549 -7.92 -21.51 -17.45
C LEU A 549 -8.63 -21.32 -18.81
N SER A 550 -7.94 -20.74 -19.79
CA SER A 550 -8.46 -20.50 -21.14
C SER A 550 -8.84 -21.80 -21.86
N GLU A 551 -7.98 -22.82 -21.82
CA GLU A 551 -8.21 -24.13 -22.42
C GLU A 551 -9.44 -24.83 -21.82
N LYS A 552 -9.56 -24.87 -20.48
CA LYS A 552 -10.75 -25.40 -19.78
C LYS A 552 -12.03 -24.68 -20.20
N MET A 553 -11.98 -23.35 -20.42
CA MET A 553 -13.14 -22.54 -20.79
C MET A 553 -13.43 -22.50 -22.31
N LYS A 554 -12.48 -22.83 -23.18
CA LYS A 554 -12.63 -22.80 -24.65
C LYS A 554 -13.74 -23.75 -25.13
N ASN A 555 -13.83 -24.93 -24.50
CA ASN A 555 -14.77 -25.99 -24.86
C ASN A 555 -16.15 -25.86 -24.16
N MET A 556 -16.37 -24.79 -23.38
CA MET A 556 -17.66 -24.55 -22.73
C MET A 556 -18.63 -23.80 -23.64
N ASN A 557 -19.90 -24.23 -23.65
CA ASN A 557 -20.98 -23.46 -24.25
C ASN A 557 -21.44 -22.32 -23.30
N THR A 558 -22.19 -21.35 -23.83
CA THR A 558 -22.62 -20.16 -23.08
C THR A 558 -23.38 -20.49 -21.79
N SER A 559 -24.25 -21.51 -21.79
CA SER A 559 -24.94 -21.98 -20.57
C SER A 559 -23.95 -22.44 -19.48
N LYS A 560 -22.96 -23.29 -19.81
CA LYS A 560 -21.92 -23.70 -18.85
C LYS A 560 -21.06 -22.52 -18.38
N ARG A 561 -20.82 -21.53 -19.25
CA ARG A 561 -20.07 -20.30 -18.90
C ARG A 561 -20.86 -19.38 -17.98
N CYS A 562 -22.19 -19.24 -18.18
CA CYS A 562 -23.06 -18.53 -17.25
C CYS A 562 -23.04 -19.21 -15.87
N HIS A 563 -23.19 -20.53 -15.80
CA HIS A 563 -23.16 -21.25 -14.53
C HIS A 563 -21.80 -21.20 -13.82
N LEU A 564 -20.69 -21.15 -14.57
CA LEU A 564 -19.38 -20.85 -14.00
C LEU A 564 -19.33 -19.43 -13.41
N LEU A 565 -19.93 -18.44 -14.10
CA LEU A 565 -19.99 -17.05 -13.66
C LEU A 565 -20.93 -16.85 -12.47
N GLU A 566 -22.03 -17.61 -12.36
CA GLU A 566 -22.96 -17.59 -11.22
C GLU A 566 -22.19 -17.88 -9.91
N ASN A 567 -21.61 -19.08 -9.82
CA ASN A 567 -20.82 -19.53 -8.67
C ASN A 567 -19.64 -18.59 -8.39
N TYR A 568 -18.91 -18.17 -9.43
CA TYR A 568 -17.80 -17.22 -9.30
C TYR A 568 -18.26 -15.86 -8.73
N THR A 569 -19.40 -15.33 -9.19
CA THR A 569 -19.93 -14.04 -8.72
C THR A 569 -20.37 -14.13 -7.28
N LYS A 570 -21.15 -15.17 -6.94
CA LYS A 570 -21.59 -15.44 -5.56
C LYS A 570 -20.41 -15.45 -4.59
N HIS A 571 -19.38 -16.26 -4.87
CA HIS A 571 -18.22 -16.37 -3.99
C HIS A 571 -17.32 -15.13 -3.99
N PHE A 572 -17.17 -14.43 -5.11
CA PHE A 572 -16.47 -13.13 -5.16
C PHE A 572 -17.18 -12.12 -4.24
N GLN A 573 -18.51 -12.00 -4.40
CA GLN A 573 -19.33 -11.08 -3.62
C GLN A 573 -19.43 -11.48 -2.15
N GLN A 574 -19.35 -12.76 -1.79
CA GLN A 574 -19.27 -13.20 -0.39
C GLN A 574 -17.89 -12.89 0.21
N PHE A 575 -16.81 -13.40 -0.40
CA PHE A 575 -15.52 -13.56 0.28
C PHE A 575 -14.45 -12.48 0.00
N VAL A 576 -14.64 -11.56 -0.96
CA VAL A 576 -13.58 -10.57 -1.31
C VAL A 576 -13.08 -9.74 -0.12
N ILE A 577 -13.96 -9.36 0.82
CA ILE A 577 -13.54 -8.67 2.05
C ILE A 577 -12.72 -9.60 2.95
N GLN A 578 -13.25 -10.77 3.30
CA GLN A 578 -12.57 -11.73 4.17
C GLN A 578 -11.20 -12.15 3.61
N TYR A 579 -11.08 -12.31 2.28
CA TYR A 579 -9.82 -12.61 1.61
C TYR A 579 -8.76 -11.52 1.87
N PHE A 580 -9.11 -10.24 1.75
CA PHE A 580 -8.16 -9.14 1.98
C PHE A 580 -7.95 -8.78 3.47
N THR A 581 -8.97 -8.91 4.33
CA THR A 581 -8.85 -8.58 5.76
C THR A 581 -8.15 -9.70 6.55
N ARG A 582 -8.51 -10.97 6.31
CA ARG A 582 -7.86 -12.13 6.95
C ARG A 582 -6.55 -12.48 6.27
N GLY A 583 -6.42 -12.18 4.97
CA GLY A 583 -5.16 -12.28 4.22
C GLY A 583 -4.00 -11.52 4.86
N LYS A 584 -4.26 -10.44 5.62
CA LYS A 584 -3.25 -9.71 6.43
C LYS A 584 -2.45 -10.61 7.37
N LEU A 585 -3.06 -11.67 7.91
CA LEU A 585 -2.39 -12.63 8.80
C LEU A 585 -1.29 -13.44 8.08
N SER A 586 -1.34 -13.50 6.76
CA SER A 586 -0.27 -14.03 5.91
C SER A 586 0.57 -12.89 5.34
N ASN A 587 1.85 -12.82 5.71
CA ASN A 587 2.84 -11.84 5.21
C ASN A 587 3.12 -11.91 3.68
N ARG A 588 2.29 -12.61 2.91
CA ARG A 588 2.46 -12.91 1.48
C ARG A 588 1.71 -11.94 0.55
N HIS A 589 0.59 -11.37 1.00
CA HIS A 589 -0.27 -10.52 0.17
C HIS A 589 0.06 -9.03 0.32
N ARG A 590 0.98 -8.50 -0.51
CA ARG A 590 1.30 -7.06 -0.58
C ARG A 590 0.30 -6.34 -1.48
N GLN A 591 -0.11 -5.13 -1.11
CA GLN A 591 -0.89 -4.29 -2.03
C GLN A 591 -0.02 -3.75 -3.17
N VAL A 592 -0.65 -3.46 -4.31
CA VAL A 592 0.00 -2.87 -5.49
C VAL A 592 -0.76 -1.61 -5.87
N LYS A 593 -0.09 -0.48 -6.01
CA LYS A 593 -0.64 0.78 -6.56
C LYS A 593 -0.24 0.88 -8.03
N SER A 594 -1.22 1.00 -8.91
CA SER A 594 -1.04 1.18 -10.35
C SER A 594 -1.25 2.66 -10.70
N SER A 595 -0.19 3.43 -10.88
CA SER A 595 -0.22 4.88 -11.15
C SER A 595 -0.05 5.17 -12.64
N PHE A 596 -1.01 5.88 -13.24
CA PHE A 596 -1.00 6.23 -14.67
C PHE A 596 -0.28 7.56 -14.91
N CYS A 597 0.86 7.51 -15.61
CA CYS A 597 1.72 8.66 -15.90
C CYS A 597 1.89 8.85 -17.42
N THR A 598 1.87 10.09 -17.87
CA THR A 598 1.54 10.49 -19.25
C THR A 598 2.71 11.16 -19.97
N THR A 599 3.64 11.76 -19.21
CA THR A 599 4.91 12.33 -19.68
C THR A 599 6.06 11.35 -19.51
N LEU A 600 6.11 10.61 -18.40
CA LEU A 600 7.20 9.68 -18.08
C LEU A 600 7.41 8.63 -19.19
N LYS A 601 6.32 8.19 -19.85
CA LYS A 601 6.32 7.29 -21.03
C LYS A 601 7.17 7.76 -22.22
N SER A 602 7.43 9.06 -22.33
CA SER A 602 8.09 9.68 -23.48
C SER A 602 9.60 9.81 -23.32
N PHE A 603 10.12 9.61 -22.10
CA PHE A 603 11.55 9.47 -21.84
C PHE A 603 12.03 8.08 -22.28
N ARG A 604 13.27 7.99 -22.77
CA ARG A 604 13.83 6.71 -23.19
C ARG A 604 14.25 5.90 -21.98
N HIS A 605 13.80 4.65 -21.91
CA HIS A 605 14.20 3.71 -20.85
C HIS A 605 15.31 2.78 -21.37
N TYR A 606 16.54 2.98 -20.92
CA TYR A 606 17.70 2.19 -21.37
C TYR A 606 18.80 2.15 -20.31
N CYS A 607 19.15 0.95 -19.87
CA CYS A 607 20.15 0.75 -18.82
C CYS A 607 21.58 0.99 -19.34
N GLY A 608 22.36 1.79 -18.61
CA GLY A 608 23.79 2.03 -18.89
C GLY A 608 24.15 3.38 -19.54
N ALA A 609 23.18 4.12 -20.09
CA ALA A 609 23.40 5.50 -20.60
C ALA A 609 22.72 6.60 -19.76
N GLU A 610 22.07 6.17 -18.67
CA GLU A 610 21.14 6.92 -17.82
C GLU A 610 21.66 8.30 -17.40
N ASN A 611 20.78 9.30 -17.43
CA ASN A 611 21.08 10.68 -17.03
C ASN A 611 19.94 11.39 -16.27
N VAL A 612 18.79 10.72 -16.11
CA VAL A 612 17.68 11.14 -15.25
C VAL A 612 17.32 10.01 -14.29
N LYS A 613 17.41 10.29 -12.98
CA LYS A 613 16.86 9.46 -11.90
C LYS A 613 15.40 9.85 -11.70
N VAL A 614 14.49 8.88 -11.63
CA VAL A 614 13.08 9.16 -11.30
C VAL A 614 12.83 8.77 -9.85
N ILE A 615 12.25 9.69 -9.09
CA ILE A 615 11.94 9.59 -7.67
C ILE A 615 10.42 9.63 -7.55
N CYS A 616 9.83 8.61 -6.93
CA CYS A 616 8.46 8.73 -6.43
C CYS A 616 8.52 9.50 -5.10
N MET A 617 7.54 10.37 -4.86
CA MET A 617 7.34 11.04 -3.58
C MET A 617 6.28 10.33 -2.75
N SER A 618 6.32 10.48 -1.43
CA SER A 618 5.27 9.96 -0.52
C SER A 618 3.86 10.48 -0.84
N SER A 619 3.75 11.67 -1.44
CA SER A 619 2.51 12.22 -2.01
C SER A 619 1.99 11.49 -3.25
N GLY A 620 2.78 10.57 -3.82
CA GLY A 620 2.51 9.87 -5.08
C GLY A 620 3.01 10.57 -6.35
N ASN A 621 3.70 11.71 -6.23
CA ASN A 621 4.22 12.46 -7.39
C ASN A 621 5.51 11.83 -7.95
N PHE A 622 5.71 11.89 -9.27
CA PHE A 622 6.91 11.38 -9.94
C PHE A 622 7.82 12.53 -10.39
N ILE A 623 9.03 12.60 -9.84
CA ILE A 623 10.03 13.64 -10.13
C ILE A 623 11.20 13.03 -10.90
N GLY A 624 11.51 13.54 -12.09
CA GLY A 624 12.76 13.21 -12.80
C GLY A 624 13.84 14.25 -12.50
N VAL A 625 14.95 13.82 -11.91
CA VAL A 625 16.11 14.65 -11.51
C VAL A 625 17.34 14.26 -12.32
N THR A 626 18.14 15.23 -12.78
CA THR A 626 19.36 14.97 -13.56
C THR A 626 20.50 14.43 -12.70
N THR A 627 21.11 13.30 -13.10
CA THR A 627 22.22 12.66 -12.37
C THR A 627 23.59 13.26 -12.72
N LYS A 628 23.67 14.05 -13.79
CA LYS A 628 24.87 14.74 -14.30
C LYS A 628 24.44 15.96 -15.14
N LYS A 629 25.36 16.91 -15.36
CA LYS A 629 25.10 18.06 -16.24
C LYS A 629 24.78 17.57 -17.66
N ILE A 630 23.64 18.01 -18.19
CA ILE A 630 23.14 17.70 -19.53
C ILE A 630 23.53 18.86 -20.46
N LYS A 631 24.04 18.55 -21.65
CA LYS A 631 24.28 19.55 -22.70
C LYS A 631 23.07 19.68 -23.63
N SER A 632 22.84 20.87 -24.17
CA SER A 632 21.87 21.06 -25.26
C SER A 632 22.07 20.04 -26.40
N GLY A 633 20.97 19.50 -26.92
CA GLY A 633 20.94 18.42 -27.92
C GLY A 633 21.09 16.99 -27.37
N SER A 634 21.37 16.80 -26.07
CA SER A 634 21.48 15.45 -25.48
C SER A 634 20.09 14.82 -25.27
N GLU A 635 19.97 13.51 -25.47
CA GLU A 635 18.79 12.73 -25.07
C GLU A 635 18.70 12.61 -23.54
N LEU A 636 17.49 12.68 -22.96
CA LEU A 636 17.21 12.39 -21.56
C LEU A 636 16.74 10.95 -21.42
N VAL A 637 17.52 10.15 -20.71
CA VAL A 637 17.40 8.69 -20.56
C VAL A 637 17.19 8.34 -19.09
N VAL A 638 16.08 7.67 -18.81
CA VAL A 638 15.62 7.24 -17.49
C VAL A 638 16.01 5.79 -17.24
N CYS A 639 16.42 5.48 -16.00
CA CYS A 639 16.70 4.10 -15.56
C CYS A 639 15.47 3.20 -15.71
N SER A 640 15.61 2.05 -16.38
CA SER A 640 14.48 1.13 -16.58
C SER A 640 14.07 0.38 -15.31
N ASP A 641 14.97 0.24 -14.34
CA ASP A 641 14.72 -0.61 -13.15
C ASP A 641 13.75 0.06 -12.18
N TYR A 642 13.71 1.39 -12.11
CA TYR A 642 12.66 2.13 -11.39
C TYR A 642 11.24 1.80 -11.88
N ILE A 643 11.10 1.34 -13.13
CA ILE A 643 9.80 1.10 -13.79
C ILE A 643 9.40 -0.39 -13.77
N ARG A 644 10.37 -1.30 -13.57
CA ARG A 644 10.10 -2.74 -13.33
C ARG A 644 10.10 -3.10 -11.84
N ASN A 645 10.97 -2.48 -11.06
CA ASN A 645 11.27 -2.79 -9.66
C ASN A 645 10.89 -1.65 -8.71
N SER A 646 9.81 -0.90 -8.98
CA SER A 646 9.13 -0.07 -7.96
C SER A 646 8.44 -0.91 -6.86
N ALA A 647 8.97 -2.09 -6.53
CA ALA A 647 8.43 -3.00 -5.52
C ALA A 647 8.83 -2.60 -4.08
N HIS A 648 9.03 -1.29 -3.90
CA HIS A 648 10.09 -0.72 -3.12
C HIS A 648 9.73 0.71 -2.69
N SER A 649 9.65 0.92 -1.38
CA SER A 649 9.80 2.18 -0.63
C SER A 649 9.62 3.52 -1.37
N THR A 650 8.36 3.97 -1.45
CA THR A 650 8.00 5.34 -1.02
C THR A 650 7.23 5.29 0.30
N SER A 651 7.87 4.77 1.35
CA SER A 651 7.25 4.60 2.67
C SER A 651 7.31 5.87 3.50
N CYS A 652 6.31 6.75 3.33
CA CYS A 652 6.00 7.69 4.39
C CYS A 652 5.49 6.92 5.63
N VAL A 653 6.19 7.06 6.74
CA VAL A 653 5.69 6.88 8.12
C VAL A 653 4.79 5.65 8.37
N GLU A 654 5.41 4.53 8.74
CA GLU A 654 4.77 3.52 9.61
C GLU A 654 5.68 3.19 10.80
N GLN A 655 5.47 3.90 11.90
CA GLN A 655 5.88 3.43 13.23
C GLN A 655 5.00 2.22 13.58
N GLY A 656 5.61 1.03 13.68
CA GLY A 656 4.87 -0.21 13.93
C GLY A 656 5.80 -1.41 14.00
N LEU A 657 6.12 -1.85 15.22
CA LEU A 657 7.14 -2.87 15.50
C LEU A 657 6.92 -4.16 14.70
N GLY A 658 7.99 -4.65 14.07
CA GLY A 658 7.97 -5.89 13.32
C GLY A 658 9.23 -6.10 12.47
N TYR A 659 9.89 -7.22 12.70
CA TYR A 659 11.25 -7.53 12.29
C TYR A 659 11.40 -7.85 10.79
N ASN A 660 11.19 -6.85 9.93
CA ASN A 660 11.47 -6.89 8.48
C ASN A 660 12.41 -5.72 8.12
N PHE A 661 13.70 -5.98 7.98
CA PHE A 661 14.66 -5.02 7.42
C PHE A 661 14.31 -4.65 5.96
N PRO A 662 14.17 -3.36 5.62
CA PRO A 662 14.30 -2.87 4.24
C PRO A 662 15.69 -3.21 3.67
N LEU A 663 15.79 -3.33 2.34
CA LEU A 663 16.98 -3.89 1.69
C LEU A 663 17.33 -3.14 0.41
N TYR A 664 17.52 -1.82 0.53
CA TYR A 664 17.93 -0.93 -0.55
C TYR A 664 18.97 0.07 -0.10
N VAL A 665 19.79 0.50 -1.07
CA VAL A 665 20.77 1.57 -1.03
C VAL A 665 21.00 2.02 -2.48
N HIS A 666 21.32 3.28 -2.79
CA HIS A 666 21.58 3.68 -4.19
C HIS A 666 23.00 3.37 -4.67
N HIS A 667 23.27 3.60 -5.97
CA HIS A 667 24.60 3.49 -6.58
C HIS A 667 24.75 4.65 -7.58
N GLU A 668 25.67 5.59 -7.35
CA GLU A 668 26.19 6.52 -8.36
C GLU A 668 27.71 6.57 -8.24
N ASN A 669 28.43 6.48 -9.37
CA ASN A 669 29.88 6.35 -9.37
C ASN A 669 30.59 7.66 -8.94
N HIS A 670 30.93 7.76 -7.67
CA HIS A 670 32.02 8.60 -7.17
C HIS A 670 33.05 7.73 -6.42
N THR A 671 34.33 8.06 -6.56
CA THR A 671 35.43 7.34 -5.91
C THR A 671 35.47 7.66 -4.41
N PHE A 672 35.53 6.61 -3.59
CA PHE A 672 35.33 6.60 -2.13
C PHE A 672 33.89 6.96 -1.72
N GLY A 673 33.17 6.01 -1.12
CA GLY A 673 31.76 6.20 -0.71
C GLY A 673 30.94 4.91 -0.76
N ILE A 674 30.61 4.39 0.41
CA ILE A 674 29.90 3.13 0.68
C ILE A 674 28.39 3.24 0.33
N THR A 675 27.93 2.76 -0.83
CA THR A 675 26.47 2.59 -1.12
C THR A 675 26.18 1.56 -2.24
N CYS A 676 25.23 0.61 -2.08
CA CYS A 676 24.60 -0.20 -3.19
C CYS A 676 23.43 -1.15 -2.76
N SER A 677 22.32 -1.22 -3.53
CA SER A 677 21.09 -2.01 -3.30
C SER A 677 21.15 -3.48 -3.69
N ILE A 678 20.96 -4.40 -2.72
CA ILE A 678 21.19 -5.83 -2.95
C ILE A 678 19.88 -6.63 -2.96
N GLU A 679 19.08 -6.33 -3.98
CA GLU A 679 18.57 -7.40 -4.85
C GLU A 679 19.18 -7.20 -6.26
N GLU A 680 20.05 -8.14 -6.63
CA GLU A 680 20.69 -8.37 -7.94
C GLU A 680 21.87 -7.47 -8.40
N ARG A 681 21.77 -6.14 -8.55
CA ARG A 681 22.80 -5.36 -9.32
C ARG A 681 24.21 -5.27 -8.73
N CYS A 682 24.39 -5.06 -7.42
CA CYS A 682 25.73 -4.79 -6.84
C CYS A 682 26.72 -5.97 -6.94
N ILE A 683 26.15 -7.15 -7.19
CA ILE A 683 26.85 -8.41 -7.31
C ILE A 683 27.60 -8.49 -8.67
N GLU A 684 27.28 -7.60 -9.62
CA GLU A 684 28.03 -7.43 -10.88
C GLU A 684 29.11 -6.34 -10.79
N THR A 685 29.01 -5.38 -9.85
CA THR A 685 30.03 -4.32 -9.66
C THR A 685 31.29 -4.78 -8.93
N ILE A 686 31.22 -5.93 -8.25
CA ILE A 686 32.39 -6.70 -7.81
C ILE A 686 32.40 -7.95 -8.68
N ASN A 687 33.56 -8.41 -9.16
CA ASN A 687 33.68 -9.67 -9.92
C ASN A 687 33.51 -10.92 -9.00
N LEU A 688 32.34 -11.05 -8.37
CA LEU A 688 31.96 -12.20 -7.56
C LEU A 688 31.60 -13.38 -8.47
N SER A 689 32.05 -14.58 -8.12
CA SER A 689 31.64 -15.78 -8.84
C SER A 689 30.14 -16.04 -8.63
N SER A 690 29.49 -16.63 -9.64
CA SER A 690 28.07 -17.03 -9.61
C SER A 690 27.72 -17.92 -8.40
N ASP A 691 28.71 -18.63 -7.85
CA ASP A 691 28.60 -19.39 -6.60
C ASP A 691 28.35 -18.53 -5.36
N VAL A 692 29.04 -17.40 -5.18
CA VAL A 692 28.84 -16.50 -4.02
C VAL A 692 27.44 -15.87 -4.08
N ILE A 693 26.96 -15.52 -5.28
CA ILE A 693 25.59 -15.05 -5.53
C ILE A 693 24.56 -16.08 -5.03
N ARG A 694 24.76 -17.33 -5.45
CA ARG A 694 23.90 -18.47 -5.13
C ARG A 694 23.91 -18.78 -3.64
N GLN A 695 25.07 -18.74 -3.00
CA GLN A 695 25.25 -18.94 -1.56
C GLN A 695 24.55 -17.83 -0.74
N ASN A 696 24.73 -16.56 -1.10
CA ASN A 696 24.05 -15.44 -0.43
C ASN A 696 22.51 -15.58 -0.51
N LYS A 697 21.96 -15.90 -1.69
CA LYS A 697 20.53 -16.19 -1.87
C LYS A 697 20.08 -17.40 -1.04
N ALA A 698 20.90 -18.46 -0.93
CA ALA A 698 20.61 -19.66 -0.14
C ALA A 698 20.59 -19.40 1.38
N PHE A 699 21.51 -18.57 1.91
CA PHE A 699 21.48 -18.14 3.31
C PHE A 699 20.23 -17.31 3.61
N MET A 700 19.96 -16.28 2.82
CA MET A 700 18.78 -15.44 2.99
C MET A 700 17.46 -16.23 2.91
N PHE A 701 17.38 -17.27 2.07
CA PHE A 701 16.24 -18.18 2.03
C PHE A 701 16.10 -19.02 3.31
N ASN A 702 17.19 -19.66 3.77
CA ASN A 702 17.14 -20.50 4.98
C ASN A 702 16.84 -19.68 6.25
N ILE A 703 17.39 -18.46 6.36
CA ILE A 703 17.08 -17.52 7.43
C ILE A 703 15.60 -17.13 7.40
N ARG A 704 15.06 -16.71 6.24
CA ARG A 704 13.63 -16.39 6.08
C ARG A 704 12.71 -17.58 6.43
N ARG A 705 13.15 -18.82 6.16
CA ARG A 705 12.44 -20.06 6.54
C ARG A 705 12.45 -20.25 8.07
N LYS A 706 13.62 -20.32 8.70
CA LYS A 706 13.76 -20.52 10.16
C LYS A 706 13.12 -19.40 11.00
N ILE A 707 13.10 -18.15 10.50
CA ILE A 707 12.34 -17.03 11.10
C ILE A 707 10.82 -17.25 11.02
N SER A 708 10.32 -17.98 10.03
CA SER A 708 8.90 -18.34 9.97
C SER A 708 8.55 -19.37 11.04
N ASP A 709 9.48 -20.29 11.34
CA ASP A 709 9.35 -21.28 12.43
C ASP A 709 9.43 -20.60 13.81
N TRP A 710 10.34 -19.63 14.00
CA TRP A 710 10.46 -18.81 15.23
C TRP A 710 9.15 -18.18 15.69
N LYS A 711 8.32 -17.71 14.75
CA LYS A 711 7.02 -17.10 15.05
C LYS A 711 6.03 -18.05 15.72
N MET A 712 6.24 -19.37 15.64
CA MET A 712 5.43 -20.39 16.29
C MET A 712 5.97 -20.80 17.67
N SER A 713 7.28 -20.65 17.90
CA SER A 713 7.96 -21.05 19.16
C SER A 713 9.04 -20.05 19.61
N PRO A 714 8.69 -18.88 20.18
CA PRO A 714 9.68 -17.89 20.60
C PRO A 714 10.59 -18.35 21.75
N GLN A 715 10.09 -19.22 22.63
CA GLN A 715 10.74 -19.62 23.88
C GLN A 715 11.60 -20.91 23.76
N ASP A 716 11.69 -21.52 22.58
CA ASP A 716 12.51 -22.72 22.37
C ASP A 716 14.00 -22.36 22.27
N VAL A 717 14.76 -22.77 23.28
CA VAL A 717 16.23 -22.56 23.38
C VAL A 717 16.96 -23.14 22.17
N THR A 718 16.50 -24.28 21.65
CA THR A 718 17.07 -24.94 20.45
C THR A 718 16.88 -24.08 19.21
N VAL A 719 15.71 -23.43 19.08
CA VAL A 719 15.41 -22.53 17.96
C VAL A 719 16.25 -21.25 18.06
N GLN A 720 16.46 -20.70 19.25
CA GLN A 720 17.34 -19.53 19.41
C GLN A 720 18.82 -19.83 19.22
N HIS A 721 19.29 -21.01 19.63
CA HIS A 721 20.62 -21.51 19.29
C HIS A 721 20.78 -21.59 17.75
N ASP A 722 19.88 -22.27 17.05
CA ASP A 722 19.90 -22.41 15.59
C ASP A 722 19.89 -21.05 14.86
N LEU A 723 19.09 -20.09 15.33
CA LEU A 723 19.03 -18.74 14.77
C LEU A 723 20.30 -17.95 15.05
N SER A 724 20.88 -18.07 16.24
CA SER A 724 22.17 -17.44 16.59
C SER A 724 23.29 -17.95 15.69
N VAL A 725 23.36 -19.27 15.47
CA VAL A 725 24.29 -19.90 14.52
C VAL A 725 24.04 -19.42 13.08
N LEU A 726 22.78 -19.33 12.64
CA LEU A 726 22.42 -18.89 11.28
C LEU A 726 22.75 -17.40 11.02
N TYR A 727 22.42 -16.50 11.94
CA TYR A 727 22.75 -15.08 11.80
C TYR A 727 24.26 -14.83 11.95
N GLY A 728 24.93 -15.52 12.88
CA GLY A 728 26.39 -15.47 13.04
C GLY A 728 27.12 -15.96 11.79
N ALA A 729 26.76 -17.14 11.28
CA ALA A 729 27.32 -17.68 10.04
C ALA A 729 27.07 -16.78 8.82
N TYR A 730 25.91 -16.13 8.73
CA TYR A 730 25.61 -15.16 7.67
C TYR A 730 26.46 -13.89 7.79
N ASN A 731 26.60 -13.34 9.00
CA ASN A 731 27.47 -12.20 9.25
C ASN A 731 28.95 -12.52 8.93
N SER A 732 29.42 -13.71 9.30
CA SER A 732 30.76 -14.21 8.96
C SER A 732 30.94 -14.45 7.46
N PHE A 733 29.95 -15.00 6.76
CA PHE A 733 29.94 -15.13 5.30
C PHE A 733 30.05 -13.76 4.62
N LEU A 734 29.28 -12.75 5.07
CA LEU A 734 29.36 -11.40 4.54
C LEU A 734 30.69 -10.71 4.89
N THR A 735 31.27 -10.99 6.05
CA THR A 735 32.60 -10.51 6.47
C THR A 735 33.73 -11.12 5.63
N LEU A 736 33.60 -12.39 5.22
CA LEU A 736 34.59 -13.10 4.42
C LEU A 736 34.55 -12.72 2.92
N HIS A 737 33.37 -12.39 2.39
CA HIS A 737 33.17 -12.17 0.95
C HIS A 737 32.98 -10.71 0.53
N PHE A 738 32.92 -9.76 1.48
CA PHE A 738 32.84 -8.33 1.19
C PHE A 738 33.86 -7.53 2.02
N PRO A 739 34.53 -6.54 1.43
CA PRO A 739 35.59 -5.79 2.11
C PRO A 739 35.05 -4.92 3.25
N ASP A 740 35.96 -4.44 4.09
CA ASP A 740 35.67 -3.45 5.12
C ASP A 740 34.96 -2.22 4.55
N GLY A 741 34.03 -1.67 5.31
CA GLY A 741 33.10 -0.63 4.87
C GLY A 741 31.97 -1.10 3.93
N HIS A 742 32.02 -2.25 3.25
CA HIS A 742 31.00 -2.59 2.24
C HIS A 742 29.57 -2.70 2.82
N PRO A 743 28.52 -2.17 2.16
CA PRO A 743 27.16 -2.07 2.75
C PRO A 743 26.57 -3.41 3.21
N MET A 744 26.88 -4.53 2.53
CA MET A 744 26.43 -5.86 3.00
C MET A 744 27.00 -6.24 4.35
N ARG A 745 28.27 -5.92 4.61
CA ARG A 745 28.93 -6.30 5.86
C ARG A 745 28.30 -5.53 7.01
N LEU A 746 28.12 -4.22 6.86
CA LEU A 746 27.34 -3.39 7.79
C LEU A 746 25.91 -3.93 7.99
N LEU A 747 25.18 -4.24 6.92
CA LEU A 747 23.81 -4.78 6.99
C LEU A 747 23.75 -6.17 7.64
N GLY A 748 24.78 -7.01 7.49
CA GLY A 748 24.93 -8.29 8.18
C GLY A 748 25.10 -8.10 9.69
N VAL A 749 25.99 -7.18 10.06
CA VAL A 749 26.27 -6.79 11.44
C VAL A 749 25.02 -6.19 12.11
N LEU A 750 24.31 -5.25 11.44
CA LEU A 750 23.06 -4.66 11.94
C LEU A 750 21.94 -5.71 12.11
N LYS A 751 21.80 -6.68 11.19
CA LYS A 751 20.85 -7.79 11.32
C LYS A 751 21.15 -8.68 12.53
N PHE A 752 22.42 -9.00 12.75
CA PHE A 752 22.84 -9.80 13.91
C PHE A 752 22.64 -9.03 15.23
N SER A 753 23.02 -7.74 15.27
CA SER A 753 22.81 -6.86 16.42
C SER A 753 21.32 -6.69 16.77
N MET A 754 20.43 -6.50 15.79
CA MET A 754 18.98 -6.50 16.05
C MET A 754 18.48 -7.83 16.62
N PHE A 755 18.94 -8.97 16.07
CA PHE A 755 18.59 -10.30 16.59
C PHE A 755 19.06 -10.48 18.05
N LEU A 756 20.26 -10.02 18.41
CA LEU A 756 20.78 -10.05 19.77
C LEU A 756 19.92 -9.20 20.72
N ALA A 757 19.64 -7.95 20.34
CA ALA A 757 18.80 -7.04 21.12
C ALA A 757 17.40 -7.62 21.36
N THR A 758 16.77 -8.19 20.31
CA THR A 758 15.43 -8.78 20.40
C THR A 758 15.37 -10.04 21.30
N ASN A 759 16.51 -10.70 21.55
CA ASN A 759 16.59 -11.89 22.42
C ASN A 759 17.10 -11.60 23.84
N GLY A 760 17.32 -10.32 24.17
CA GLY A 760 17.79 -9.86 25.49
C GLY A 760 19.31 -9.81 25.66
N PHE A 761 20.10 -10.03 24.61
CA PHE A 761 21.58 -9.91 24.66
C PHE A 761 22.02 -8.46 24.46
N LEU A 762 21.68 -7.61 25.44
CA LEU A 762 21.75 -6.16 25.30
C LEU A 762 23.18 -5.63 25.25
N GLU A 763 24.12 -6.14 26.06
CA GLU A 763 25.53 -5.74 26.01
C GLU A 763 26.18 -6.17 24.69
N HIS A 764 26.00 -7.44 24.29
CA HIS A 764 26.56 -7.95 23.03
C HIS A 764 26.07 -7.15 21.82
N SER A 765 24.80 -6.72 21.82
CA SER A 765 24.28 -5.82 20.78
C SER A 765 24.81 -4.38 20.90
N SER A 766 24.94 -3.86 22.13
CA SER A 766 25.51 -2.52 22.40
C SER A 766 26.94 -2.40 21.89
N TYR A 767 27.79 -3.40 22.15
CA TYR A 767 29.17 -3.45 21.64
C TYR A 767 29.23 -3.31 20.13
N ILE A 768 28.35 -4.01 19.40
CA ILE A 768 28.31 -3.96 17.94
C ILE A 768 27.95 -2.55 17.45
N ILE A 769 26.96 -1.89 18.06
CA ILE A 769 26.54 -0.54 17.69
C ILE A 769 27.60 0.50 18.06
N MET A 770 28.21 0.39 19.25
CA MET A 770 29.30 1.28 19.67
C MET A 770 30.50 1.16 18.74
N HIS A 771 30.89 -0.06 18.33
CA HIS A 771 32.00 -0.26 17.40
C HIS A 771 31.69 0.26 15.97
N ILE A 772 30.45 0.15 15.49
CA ILE A 772 30.04 0.81 14.23
C ILE A 772 30.26 2.33 14.34
N ILE A 773 29.84 2.95 15.45
CA ILE A 773 29.93 4.40 15.64
C ILE A 773 31.39 4.85 15.84
N GLU A 774 32.21 4.06 16.54
CA GLU A 774 33.66 4.27 16.69
C GLU A 774 34.37 4.29 15.33
N VAL A 775 34.09 3.32 14.45
CA VAL A 775 34.65 3.27 13.08
C VAL A 775 34.12 4.42 12.21
N MET A 776 32.89 4.89 12.43
CA MET A 776 32.40 6.11 11.77
C MET A 776 33.12 7.39 12.25
N GLU A 777 33.56 7.42 13.51
CA GLU A 777 34.33 8.54 14.06
C GLU A 777 35.81 8.51 13.66
N SER A 778 36.45 7.33 13.54
CA SER A 778 37.85 7.23 13.08
C SER A 778 38.03 7.67 11.63
N ASP A 779 37.08 7.32 10.76
CA ASP A 779 37.20 7.47 9.30
C ASP A 779 36.49 8.74 8.79
N ASP A 780 35.93 9.55 9.70
CA ASP A 780 35.00 10.68 9.47
C ASP A 780 33.90 10.39 8.43
N THR A 781 33.31 9.19 8.50
CA THR A 781 32.28 8.76 7.54
C THR A 781 30.88 9.20 7.95
N TYR A 782 30.01 9.27 6.94
CA TYR A 782 28.58 9.55 7.07
C TYR A 782 27.86 8.47 6.25
N PHE A 783 26.69 8.00 6.69
CA PHE A 783 25.89 7.12 5.83
C PHE A 783 25.19 7.99 4.78
N GLU A 784 25.55 7.84 3.50
CA GLU A 784 24.84 8.54 2.42
C GLU A 784 23.35 8.15 2.38
N ASP A 785 23.03 6.96 2.90
CA ASP A 785 21.67 6.45 3.03
C ASP A 785 21.10 6.69 4.44
N ILE A 786 19.99 7.44 4.49
CA ILE A 786 19.23 7.75 5.69
C ILE A 786 18.58 6.50 6.30
N GLU A 787 18.33 5.44 5.52
CA GLU A 787 17.82 4.16 6.03
C GLU A 787 18.84 3.45 6.93
N LEU A 788 20.15 3.66 6.74
CA LEU A 788 21.16 3.13 7.66
C LEU A 788 21.14 3.89 9.00
N TYR A 789 20.90 5.20 9.00
CA TYR A 789 20.59 5.93 10.23
C TYR A 789 19.35 5.34 10.90
N ARG A 790 18.24 5.18 10.16
CA ARG A 790 16.98 4.61 10.67
C ARG A 790 17.20 3.23 11.32
N GLN A 791 17.89 2.31 10.66
CA GLN A 791 18.12 0.96 11.16
C GLN A 791 19.00 0.93 12.41
N THR A 792 20.08 1.72 12.45
CA THR A 792 20.92 1.83 13.65
C THR A 792 20.15 2.45 14.82
N PHE A 793 19.33 3.48 14.59
CA PHE A 793 18.47 4.05 15.64
C PHE A 793 17.40 3.08 16.14
N CYS A 794 16.79 2.26 15.28
CA CYS A 794 15.84 1.23 15.73
C CYS A 794 16.49 0.16 16.62
N ILE A 795 17.78 -0.16 16.40
CA ILE A 795 18.52 -1.06 17.29
C ILE A 795 18.83 -0.36 18.61
N ILE A 796 19.33 0.88 18.58
CA ILE A 796 19.56 1.69 19.78
C ILE A 796 18.27 1.78 20.60
N GLN A 797 17.11 2.04 19.98
CA GLN A 797 15.81 2.04 20.64
C GLN A 797 15.50 0.68 21.29
N SER A 798 15.59 -0.42 20.53
CA SER A 798 15.31 -1.77 21.05
C SER A 798 16.20 -2.14 22.24
N ILE A 799 17.44 -1.67 22.28
CA ILE A 799 18.35 -1.85 23.41
C ILE A 799 17.97 -0.94 24.58
N MET A 800 17.83 0.37 24.33
CA MET A 800 17.63 1.39 25.36
C MET A 800 16.29 1.25 26.09
N GLU A 801 15.23 0.89 25.38
CA GLU A 801 13.90 0.71 26.00
C GLU A 801 13.86 -0.57 26.85
N GLN A 802 14.49 -1.67 26.39
CA GLN A 802 14.64 -2.88 27.22
C GLN A 802 15.56 -2.66 28.44
N TYR A 803 16.66 -1.91 28.33
CA TYR A 803 17.46 -1.55 29.51
C TYR A 803 16.62 -0.76 30.52
N ILE A 804 15.85 0.24 30.06
CA ILE A 804 15.00 1.04 30.94
C ILE A 804 13.96 0.17 31.67
N ASP A 805 13.29 -0.74 30.96
CA ASP A 805 12.30 -1.64 31.56
C ASP A 805 12.92 -2.55 32.62
N ILE A 806 14.07 -3.19 32.33
CA ILE A 806 14.73 -4.10 33.28
C ILE A 806 15.36 -3.33 34.45
N MET A 807 15.96 -2.15 34.24
CA MET A 807 16.55 -1.31 35.30
C MET A 807 15.50 -0.79 36.32
N ILE A 808 14.24 -0.62 35.90
CA ILE A 808 13.14 -0.26 36.81
C ILE A 808 12.77 -1.44 37.73
N ASP A 809 12.94 -2.68 37.26
CA ASP A 809 12.55 -3.89 37.99
C ASP A 809 13.71 -4.60 38.70
N CYS A 810 14.96 -4.27 38.36
CA CYS A 810 16.17 -4.79 38.99
C CYS A 810 17.16 -3.63 39.27
N PRO A 811 17.34 -3.21 40.54
CA PRO A 811 18.06 -1.98 40.87
C PRO A 811 19.59 -2.10 40.89
N ASP A 812 20.11 -3.33 40.82
CA ASP A 812 21.54 -3.66 40.93
C ASP A 812 22.30 -3.57 39.58
N ILE A 813 21.60 -3.25 38.49
CA ILE A 813 22.13 -3.22 37.12
C ILE A 813 23.03 -1.99 36.89
N ASP A 814 24.20 -2.21 36.29
CA ASP A 814 25.11 -1.12 35.91
C ASP A 814 24.51 -0.24 34.79
N PRO A 815 24.29 1.08 35.02
CA PRO A 815 23.89 2.00 33.96
C PRO A 815 24.99 2.30 32.93
N GLY A 816 26.22 1.77 33.09
CA GLY A 816 27.38 2.01 32.22
C GLY A 816 27.08 1.86 30.72
N TYR A 817 26.59 0.70 30.29
CA TYR A 817 26.27 0.45 28.87
C TYR A 817 25.17 1.37 28.30
N PRO A 818 23.97 1.51 28.91
CA PRO A 818 22.98 2.44 28.38
C PRO A 818 23.44 3.90 28.42
N VAL A 819 24.36 4.30 29.32
CA VAL A 819 25.01 5.62 29.30
C VAL A 819 26.00 5.75 28.12
N MET A 820 26.84 4.74 27.86
CA MET A 820 27.76 4.74 26.72
C MET A 820 27.03 4.69 25.37
N LEU A 821 25.93 3.93 25.28
CA LEU A 821 25.09 3.85 24.10
C LEU A 821 24.31 5.16 23.87
N LEU A 822 23.87 5.84 24.94
CA LEU A 822 23.30 7.20 24.86
C LEU A 822 24.33 8.22 24.36
N GLY A 823 25.59 8.13 24.80
CA GLY A 823 26.69 8.96 24.28
C GLY A 823 26.95 8.72 22.79
N SER A 824 27.00 7.44 22.39
CA SER A 824 27.18 7.04 20.99
C SER A 824 26.01 7.51 20.11
N CYS A 825 24.78 7.38 20.61
CA CYS A 825 23.55 7.91 20.01
C CYS A 825 23.60 9.43 19.80
N TRP A 826 24.20 10.19 20.72
CA TRP A 826 24.41 11.64 20.55
C TRP A 826 25.42 11.98 19.45
N CYS A 827 26.54 11.24 19.35
CA CYS A 827 27.48 11.40 18.24
C CYS A 827 26.83 11.08 16.89
N PHE A 828 26.02 10.03 16.85
CA PHE A 828 25.26 9.61 15.67
C PHE A 828 24.21 10.66 15.23
N LEU A 829 23.46 11.23 16.18
CA LEU A 829 22.56 12.38 15.95
C LEU A 829 23.28 13.58 15.34
N ARG A 830 24.48 13.92 15.82
CA ARG A 830 25.27 15.06 15.30
C ARG A 830 25.71 14.85 13.85
N ARG A 831 26.04 13.62 13.44
CA ARG A 831 26.37 13.31 12.04
C ARG A 831 25.13 13.43 11.13
N LEU A 832 23.97 12.92 11.57
CA LEU A 832 22.69 13.08 10.86
C LEU A 832 22.31 14.57 10.69
N MET A 833 22.42 15.38 11.75
CA MET A 833 22.15 16.83 11.70
C MET A 833 22.96 17.53 10.60
N HIS A 834 24.26 17.24 10.52
CA HIS A 834 25.15 17.88 9.53
C HIS A 834 24.80 17.48 8.08
N GLN A 835 24.38 16.24 7.86
CA GLN A 835 23.89 15.76 6.56
C GLN A 835 22.58 16.46 6.15
N VAL A 836 21.64 16.61 7.09
CA VAL A 836 20.36 17.31 6.89
C VAL A 836 20.56 18.77 6.52
N GLU A 837 21.39 19.51 7.27
CA GLU A 837 21.73 20.91 6.98
C GLU A 837 22.35 21.09 5.58
N LYS A 838 23.18 20.13 5.16
CA LYS A 838 23.92 20.14 3.89
C LYS A 838 23.06 19.77 2.68
N LEU A 839 22.09 18.86 2.84
CA LEU A 839 21.24 18.35 1.76
C LEU A 839 19.86 19.03 1.67
N LYS A 840 19.41 19.71 2.73
CA LYS A 840 18.04 20.27 2.89
C LYS A 840 16.95 19.19 2.78
N ASP A 841 17.22 18.04 3.40
CA ASP A 841 16.35 16.87 3.36
C ASP A 841 15.20 16.98 4.38
N GLU A 842 13.95 16.97 3.91
CA GLU A 842 12.76 17.03 4.77
C GLU A 842 12.52 15.71 5.54
N GLU A 843 12.87 14.54 4.98
CA GLU A 843 12.75 13.26 5.69
C GLU A 843 13.84 13.14 6.76
N GLY A 844 15.08 13.48 6.41
CA GLY A 844 16.19 13.55 7.37
C GLY A 844 15.93 14.56 8.49
N SER A 845 15.29 15.70 8.19
CA SER A 845 14.84 16.67 9.20
C SER A 845 13.81 16.07 10.17
N GLY A 846 12.83 15.34 9.65
CA GLY A 846 11.82 14.64 10.46
C GLY A 846 12.45 13.59 11.37
N LEU A 847 13.34 12.75 10.83
CA LEU A 847 14.08 11.74 11.58
C LEU A 847 14.98 12.34 12.67
N TYR A 848 15.68 13.43 12.37
CA TYR A 848 16.49 14.12 13.37
C TYR A 848 15.63 14.62 14.54
N ALA A 849 14.45 15.20 14.27
CA ALA A 849 13.52 15.63 15.32
C ALA A 849 12.94 14.45 16.13
N GLU A 850 12.56 13.35 15.46
CA GLU A 850 12.10 12.10 16.09
C GLU A 850 13.17 11.54 17.03
N TYR A 851 14.40 11.34 16.54
CA TYR A 851 15.47 10.73 17.32
C TYR A 851 16.06 11.66 18.38
N CYS A 852 16.04 12.99 18.20
CA CYS A 852 16.31 13.93 19.29
C CYS A 852 15.28 13.80 20.42
N THR A 853 14.01 13.53 20.10
CA THR A 853 12.95 13.32 21.10
C THR A 853 13.17 12.02 21.88
N TYR A 854 13.49 10.92 21.19
CA TYR A 854 13.86 9.65 21.83
C TYR A 854 15.12 9.75 22.70
N HIS A 855 16.20 10.34 22.18
CA HIS A 855 17.42 10.60 22.96
C HIS A 855 17.14 11.48 24.19
N HIS A 856 16.26 12.48 24.09
CA HIS A 856 15.85 13.30 25.24
C HIS A 856 15.05 12.48 26.28
N LYS A 857 14.09 11.65 25.84
CA LYS A 857 13.34 10.69 26.68
C LYS A 857 14.31 9.81 27.48
N TRP A 858 15.22 9.10 26.79
CA TRP A 858 16.16 8.18 27.46
C TRP A 858 17.13 8.94 28.39
N LYS A 859 17.64 10.11 27.98
CA LYS A 859 18.51 10.95 28.80
C LYS A 859 17.82 11.45 30.08
N LEU A 860 16.53 11.81 30.02
CA LEU A 860 15.78 12.17 31.22
C LEU A 860 15.59 10.98 32.16
N ILE A 861 15.20 9.82 31.63
CA ILE A 861 14.95 8.60 32.42
C ILE A 861 16.25 8.13 33.10
N LEU A 862 17.34 7.97 32.35
CA LEU A 862 18.62 7.51 32.88
C LEU A 862 19.21 8.49 33.90
N ASN A 863 19.18 9.80 33.66
CA ASN A 863 19.63 10.78 34.66
C ASN A 863 18.78 10.72 35.93
N SER A 864 17.45 10.60 35.81
CA SER A 864 16.55 10.49 36.95
C SER A 864 16.83 9.23 37.77
N TYR A 865 17.12 8.11 37.10
CA TYR A 865 17.47 6.84 37.73
C TYR A 865 18.86 6.85 38.39
N ILE A 866 19.86 7.46 37.76
CA ILE A 866 21.22 7.59 38.31
C ILE A 866 21.22 8.52 39.53
N GLN A 867 20.39 9.57 39.53
CA GLN A 867 20.24 10.50 40.65
C GLN A 867 19.26 10.01 41.74
N MET A 868 18.57 8.88 41.54
CA MET A 868 17.60 8.34 42.49
C MET A 868 18.31 7.68 43.68
N PRO A 869 17.96 8.05 44.94
CA PRO A 869 18.46 7.36 46.13
C PRO A 869 18.11 5.86 46.14
N SER A 870 19.01 5.02 46.62
CA SER A 870 18.83 3.55 46.66
C SER A 870 17.52 3.14 47.35
N ASP A 871 17.21 3.77 48.49
CA ASP A 871 15.97 3.55 49.25
C ASP A 871 14.70 3.75 48.40
N LEU A 872 14.74 4.70 47.45
CA LEU A 872 13.62 5.02 46.56
C LEU A 872 13.55 4.03 45.38
N LYS A 873 14.69 3.50 44.91
CA LYS A 873 14.72 2.40 43.94
C LYS A 873 14.11 1.13 44.54
N GLU A 874 14.54 0.75 45.75
CA GLU A 874 13.95 -0.37 46.49
C GLU A 874 12.44 -0.19 46.70
N PHE A 875 11.98 1.03 46.99
CA PHE A 875 10.56 1.33 47.17
C PHE A 875 9.75 1.19 45.87
N MET A 876 10.31 1.56 44.71
CA MET A 876 9.65 1.37 43.42
C MET A 876 9.46 -0.12 43.06
N VAL A 877 10.46 -0.97 43.33
CA VAL A 877 10.34 -2.43 43.12
C VAL A 877 9.26 -3.02 44.03
N LYS A 878 9.25 -2.64 45.32
CA LYS A 878 8.26 -3.08 46.32
C LYS A 878 6.84 -2.56 46.08
N LEU A 879 6.62 -1.66 45.12
CA LEU A 879 5.30 -1.18 44.71
C LEU A 879 4.67 -1.99 43.57
N LYS A 880 5.44 -2.87 42.89
CA LYS A 880 4.94 -3.75 41.81
C LYS A 880 4.58 -5.16 42.30
N THR A 881 5.02 -5.56 43.49
CA THR A 881 4.81 -6.89 44.11
C THR A 881 3.66 -6.91 45.10
#